data_AF-A0A3M2W4K1-F1
#
_entry.id   AF-A0A3M2W4K1-F1
#
_cell.length_a   1.000
_cell.length_b   1.000
_cell.length_c   1.000
_cell.angle_alpha   90.00
_cell.angle_beta   90.00
_cell.angle_gamma   90.00
#
_symmetry.space_group_name_H-M   'P 1'
#
loop_
_entity.id
_entity.type
_entity.pdbx_description
1 polymer ?
#
loop_
_entity_poly.entity_id
_entity_poly.type
_entity_poly.pdbx_seq_one_letter_code
_entity_poly.pdbx_strand_id
1 'polypeptide(L)'
;MNAPDKTGTDRRAVPAAVDLDALIRAEHRDPFSILGPHGDGNGGQYVRAYLPAALSVRLLARDDGRELAELHMSDVPGFFVGHLEQPQPYLLKINWAGGEQITEDPYSYGPLLGEMDLYLFAEGNHRDLSSCLGAQVTSVDGVEGVRFAVWAPNARRVSVVGSFNGWDGRRHPMRLRHPTGVWEIFVPRLQPGEVYKYEILGAHGILPLKSDPMALATTLPPDTASKISAPLKFEWHDQDWLQSRAGRHDVAAPLSIYELHAGSWQMEQNDEGQWRQYNWRELADRLIPYVKELGFTHIELMPIMEHPFGGSWGYQLLAQFAPTARYGSPEDFAAFVDACHQAEIGVILDWVPAHFPTDTHGLAQFDGTALYEYADPKEGFHQDWDTLIYNLGRTEVHGFMLASALHWLKHYHIDGLRVDAVASMLYRDYSRKAGEWVPNRFGGRENLEAIDFLRHLNDVVALEAPGTMVIAEESTAWPGVSESTQKGGLGFNYKWNMGWMHDSLQYMEEDPINREHHHGKLSFSLVYAWSERFVLPISHDEVVHGKHSLIDKMPGDRWQKFANLRAYLAFMWTHPGKKLLFMGCEFGQWREWNHDQQLDWYLMQYAEHVGVKKLVGDLNRIYREEKALHQRDADPTGFQWLIGDDKANSVFAYLRWSNDGEPLLVVANMTPVPREGYRVGVPLHGAWTELLNSDAETYAGSNIGNGGEVISEDEPVHGMSASLTLNLPPLAVLIFKPKKD
;
A
#
# COMPACT_ATOMS: atom_id res chain seq x y z
N MET A 1 49.64 -64.46 -17.83
CA MET A 1 49.36 -63.67 -16.62
C MET A 1 49.59 -62.21 -16.97
N ASN A 2 48.52 -61.51 -17.37
CA ASN A 2 48.52 -60.05 -17.47
C ASN A 2 47.61 -59.57 -16.34
N ALA A 3 48.15 -58.67 -15.51
CA ALA A 3 47.47 -58.12 -14.35
C ALA A 3 46.20 -57.35 -14.76
N PRO A 4 45.13 -57.39 -13.96
CA PRO A 4 43.95 -56.56 -14.20
C PRO A 4 44.28 -55.12 -13.83
N ASP A 5 43.89 -54.22 -14.72
CA ASP A 5 43.96 -52.77 -14.53
C ASP A 5 43.08 -52.39 -13.33
N LYS A 6 43.71 -52.04 -12.20
CA LYS A 6 43.05 -51.63 -10.95
C LYS A 6 42.96 -50.10 -10.88
N THR A 7 42.28 -49.48 -11.83
CA THR A 7 41.75 -48.11 -11.69
C THR A 7 40.46 -47.98 -12.49
N GLY A 8 39.46 -48.78 -12.10
CA GLY A 8 38.08 -48.56 -12.54
C GLY A 8 37.43 -47.54 -11.61
N THR A 9 37.75 -46.26 -11.75
CA THR A 9 36.82 -45.22 -11.30
C THR A 9 35.56 -45.39 -12.15
N ASP A 10 34.50 -45.88 -11.53
CA ASP A 10 33.22 -46.09 -12.18
C ASP A 10 32.82 -44.79 -12.89
N ARG A 11 32.60 -44.83 -14.21
CA ARG A 11 32.31 -43.65 -15.04
C ARG A 11 31.05 -42.89 -14.59
N ARG A 12 30.24 -43.48 -13.69
CA ARG A 12 29.08 -42.84 -13.06
C ARG A 12 29.39 -42.11 -11.75
N ALA A 13 30.56 -42.34 -11.13
CA ALA A 13 30.91 -41.72 -9.85
C ALA A 13 31.23 -40.22 -9.99
N VAL A 14 31.93 -39.84 -11.05
CA VAL A 14 32.37 -38.46 -11.32
C VAL A 14 31.54 -37.89 -12.48
N PRO A 15 30.89 -36.71 -12.31
CA PRO A 15 30.18 -36.04 -13.40
C PRO A 15 31.08 -35.72 -14.60
N ALA A 16 30.49 -35.34 -15.74
CA ALA A 16 31.28 -34.94 -16.90
C ALA A 16 32.14 -33.70 -16.56
N ALA A 17 33.32 -33.59 -17.17
CA ALA A 17 34.24 -32.47 -16.92
C ALA A 17 33.57 -31.10 -17.15
N VAL A 18 32.65 -31.01 -18.12
CA VAL A 18 31.87 -29.79 -18.39
C VAL A 18 31.00 -29.37 -17.21
N ASP A 19 30.42 -30.32 -16.48
CA ASP A 19 29.55 -30.05 -15.33
C ASP A 19 30.39 -29.63 -14.12
N LEU A 20 31.55 -30.28 -13.92
CA LEU A 20 32.50 -29.90 -12.88
C LEU A 20 33.08 -28.50 -13.12
N ASP A 21 33.49 -28.19 -14.36
CA ASP A 21 33.97 -26.86 -14.73
C ASP A 21 32.88 -25.79 -14.55
N ALA A 22 31.62 -26.14 -14.81
CA ALA A 22 30.49 -25.24 -14.59
C ALA A 22 30.20 -25.03 -13.10
N LEU A 23 30.33 -26.06 -12.25
CA LEU A 23 30.23 -25.89 -10.79
C LEU A 23 31.33 -24.97 -10.24
N ILE A 24 32.58 -25.21 -10.65
CA ILE A 24 33.75 -24.43 -10.20
C ILE A 24 33.57 -22.95 -10.54
N ARG A 25 33.05 -22.66 -11.74
CA ARG A 25 32.80 -21.31 -12.23
C ARG A 25 31.50 -20.69 -11.73
N ALA A 26 30.72 -21.40 -10.90
CA ALA A 26 29.38 -20.97 -10.48
C ALA A 26 28.45 -20.70 -11.68
N GLU A 27 28.46 -21.58 -12.69
CA GLU A 27 27.67 -21.46 -13.92
C GLU A 27 26.73 -22.66 -14.17
N HIS A 28 26.73 -23.66 -13.27
CA HIS A 28 25.93 -24.87 -13.45
C HIS A 28 24.43 -24.57 -13.38
N ARG A 29 23.67 -25.00 -14.39
CA ARG A 29 22.24 -24.68 -14.54
C ARG A 29 21.29 -25.63 -13.78
N ASP A 30 21.73 -26.86 -13.57
CA ASP A 30 20.93 -27.88 -12.88
C ASP A 30 21.77 -28.62 -11.83
N PRO A 31 22.11 -27.96 -10.70
CA PRO A 31 23.00 -28.55 -9.69
C PRO A 31 22.46 -29.86 -9.10
N PHE A 32 21.14 -30.09 -9.11
CA PHE A 32 20.51 -31.33 -8.62
C PHE A 32 20.76 -32.53 -9.54
N SER A 33 21.10 -32.31 -10.81
CA SER A 33 21.51 -33.40 -11.72
C SER A 33 22.85 -34.05 -11.34
N ILE A 34 23.64 -33.40 -10.48
CA ILE A 34 24.99 -33.85 -10.11
C ILE A 34 25.22 -33.95 -8.60
N LEU A 35 24.70 -32.99 -7.81
CA LEU A 35 24.84 -32.95 -6.35
C LEU A 35 23.76 -33.79 -5.67
N GLY A 36 24.00 -34.18 -4.42
CA GLY A 36 23.10 -35.02 -3.64
C GLY A 36 23.24 -36.51 -3.93
N PRO A 37 22.22 -37.32 -3.59
CA PRO A 37 22.21 -38.75 -3.82
C PRO A 37 21.80 -39.10 -5.26
N HIS A 38 22.57 -39.97 -5.91
CA HIS A 38 22.32 -40.48 -7.25
C HIS A 38 22.48 -42.00 -7.28
N GLY A 39 21.53 -42.72 -7.88
CA GLY A 39 21.64 -44.17 -8.01
C GLY A 39 22.87 -44.59 -8.81
N ASP A 40 23.59 -45.62 -8.34
CA ASP A 40 24.73 -46.19 -9.10
C ASP A 40 24.28 -47.10 -10.27
N GLY A 41 22.99 -47.46 -10.28
CA GLY A 41 22.37 -48.38 -11.24
C GLY A 41 22.61 -49.87 -10.93
N ASN A 42 23.24 -50.18 -9.79
CA ASN A 42 23.53 -51.52 -9.27
C ASN A 42 22.92 -51.75 -7.87
N GLY A 43 22.05 -50.85 -7.40
CA GLY A 43 21.34 -50.98 -6.13
C GLY A 43 21.97 -50.22 -4.96
N GLY A 44 23.05 -49.48 -5.19
CA GLY A 44 23.66 -48.51 -4.27
C GLY A 44 23.41 -47.05 -4.69
N GLN A 45 24.07 -46.11 -4.01
CA GLN A 45 23.99 -44.68 -4.33
C GLN A 45 25.34 -43.97 -4.21
N TYR A 46 25.62 -43.07 -5.14
CA TYR A 46 26.66 -42.06 -5.01
C TYR A 46 26.10 -40.84 -4.27
N VAL A 47 26.89 -40.28 -3.35
CA VAL A 47 26.61 -39.00 -2.73
C VAL A 47 27.68 -38.01 -3.17
N ARG A 48 27.27 -36.89 -3.75
CA ARG A 48 28.18 -35.85 -4.24
C ARG A 48 27.86 -34.51 -3.59
N ALA A 49 28.88 -33.87 -3.04
CA ALA A 49 28.73 -32.57 -2.37
C ALA A 49 29.76 -31.58 -2.90
N TYR A 50 29.33 -30.37 -3.24
CA TYR A 50 30.23 -29.27 -3.55
C TYR A 50 30.25 -28.28 -2.38
N LEU A 51 31.34 -28.34 -1.61
CA LEU A 51 31.55 -27.61 -0.36
C LEU A 51 32.91 -26.90 -0.43
N PRO A 52 33.00 -25.77 -1.15
CA PRO A 52 34.23 -24.97 -1.23
C PRO A 52 34.78 -24.66 0.16
N ALA A 53 36.10 -24.85 0.34
CA ALA A 53 36.82 -24.66 1.61
C ALA A 53 36.56 -25.69 2.73
N ALA A 54 35.76 -26.74 2.51
CA ALA A 54 35.71 -27.87 3.43
C ALA A 54 37.03 -28.67 3.38
N LEU A 55 37.49 -29.13 4.55
CA LEU A 55 38.71 -29.93 4.70
C LEU A 55 38.45 -31.42 4.52
N SER A 56 37.32 -31.91 5.02
CA SER A 56 36.85 -33.28 4.86
C SER A 56 35.35 -33.38 5.08
N VAL A 57 34.74 -34.43 4.54
CA VAL A 57 33.30 -34.69 4.65
C VAL A 57 33.07 -36.17 4.92
N ARG A 58 32.20 -36.49 5.88
CA ARG A 58 31.74 -37.86 6.16
C ARG A 58 30.23 -37.92 6.11
N LEU A 59 29.69 -39.10 5.78
CA LEU A 59 28.27 -39.41 5.87
C LEU A 59 27.98 -40.06 7.21
N LEU A 60 26.96 -39.57 7.90
CA LEU A 60 26.40 -40.21 9.09
C LEU A 60 25.00 -40.74 8.78
N ALA A 61 24.61 -41.84 9.39
CA ALA A 61 23.24 -42.32 9.32
C ALA A 61 22.31 -41.35 10.07
N ARG A 62 21.16 -41.04 9.48
CA ARG A 62 20.26 -40.02 10.00
C ARG A 62 19.56 -40.43 11.31
N ASP A 63 19.43 -41.73 11.56
CA ASP A 63 18.71 -42.32 12.69
C ASP A 63 19.56 -42.47 13.95
N ASP A 64 20.79 -42.97 13.83
CA ASP A 64 21.67 -43.29 14.97
C ASP A 64 23.03 -42.57 14.95
N GLY A 65 23.31 -41.78 13.90
CA GLY A 65 24.55 -41.01 13.77
C GLY A 65 25.80 -41.85 13.46
N ARG A 66 25.67 -43.16 13.18
CA ARG A 66 26.82 -44.00 12.83
C ARG A 66 27.47 -43.52 11.54
N GLU A 67 28.78 -43.61 11.46
CA GLU A 67 29.51 -43.27 10.23
C GLU A 67 29.18 -44.29 9.14
N LEU A 68 28.70 -43.79 7.99
CA LEU A 68 28.35 -44.59 6.82
C LEU A 68 29.51 -44.70 5.83
N ALA A 69 30.16 -43.57 5.54
CA ALA A 69 31.27 -43.48 4.58
C ALA A 69 32.04 -42.16 4.76
N GLU A 70 33.30 -42.13 4.35
CA GLU A 70 34.05 -40.89 4.11
C GLU A 70 33.90 -40.49 2.65
N LEU A 71 33.67 -39.20 2.37
CA LEU A 71 33.67 -38.69 0.99
C LEU A 71 35.10 -38.29 0.63
N HIS A 72 35.59 -38.82 -0.48
CA HIS A 72 36.88 -38.44 -1.01
C HIS A 72 36.75 -37.14 -1.80
N MET A 73 37.62 -36.18 -1.48
CA MET A 73 37.76 -34.98 -2.30
C MET A 73 38.37 -35.40 -3.66
N SER A 74 37.72 -34.98 -4.74
CA SER A 74 38.23 -35.18 -6.10
C SER A 74 39.39 -34.22 -6.40
N ASP A 75 39.93 -34.29 -7.62
CA ASP A 75 40.92 -33.32 -8.12
C ASP A 75 40.35 -31.88 -8.19
N VAL A 76 39.02 -31.74 -8.15
CA VAL A 76 38.34 -30.45 -8.01
C VAL A 76 38.23 -30.08 -6.52
N PRO A 77 38.89 -29.00 -6.07
CA PRO A 77 38.84 -28.58 -4.67
C PRO A 77 37.41 -28.31 -4.20
N GLY A 78 37.05 -28.89 -3.06
CA GLY A 78 35.72 -28.76 -2.47
C GLY A 78 34.65 -29.67 -3.11
N PHE A 79 34.97 -30.45 -4.14
CA PHE A 79 34.04 -31.45 -4.67
C PHE A 79 34.34 -32.83 -4.07
N PHE A 80 33.35 -33.37 -3.38
CA PHE A 80 33.45 -34.58 -2.56
C PHE A 80 32.52 -35.67 -3.11
N VAL A 81 33.02 -36.91 -3.22
CA VAL A 81 32.27 -38.06 -3.72
C VAL A 81 32.41 -39.24 -2.77
N GLY A 82 31.29 -39.88 -2.45
CA GLY A 82 31.22 -41.10 -1.65
C GLY A 82 30.23 -42.08 -2.27
N HIS A 83 30.36 -43.36 -1.91
CA HIS A 83 29.45 -44.43 -2.35
C HIS A 83 28.88 -45.16 -1.13
N LEU A 84 27.60 -45.45 -1.19
CA LEU A 84 26.88 -46.25 -0.22
C LEU A 84 26.37 -47.49 -0.93
N GLU A 85 26.66 -48.67 -0.38
CA GLU A 85 26.23 -49.95 -0.95
C GLU A 85 24.71 -50.10 -1.05
N GLN A 86 23.97 -49.38 -0.20
CA GLN A 86 22.51 -49.33 -0.20
C GLN A 86 22.02 -47.88 -0.03
N PRO A 87 21.00 -47.44 -0.78
CA PRO A 87 20.36 -46.15 -0.58
C PRO A 87 19.78 -46.03 0.83
N GLN A 88 20.20 -44.99 1.55
CA GLN A 88 19.67 -44.66 2.87
C GLN A 88 19.81 -43.16 3.15
N PRO A 89 18.95 -42.57 4.00
CA PRO A 89 19.09 -41.20 4.46
C PRO A 89 20.41 -40.98 5.21
N TYR A 90 21.02 -39.81 5.01
CA TYR A 90 22.31 -39.47 5.60
C TYR A 90 22.35 -38.00 6.08
N LEU A 91 23.35 -37.70 6.90
CA LEU A 91 23.78 -36.34 7.24
C LEU A 91 25.20 -36.13 6.74
N LEU A 92 25.52 -34.90 6.33
CA LEU A 92 26.86 -34.45 6.04
C LEU A 92 27.52 -33.98 7.33
N LYS A 93 28.60 -34.66 7.72
CA LYS A 93 29.53 -34.20 8.75
C LYS A 93 30.71 -33.51 8.07
N ILE A 94 30.69 -32.19 8.07
CA ILE A 94 31.61 -31.33 7.32
C ILE A 94 32.62 -30.71 8.29
N ASN A 95 33.90 -30.90 8.00
CA ASN A 95 34.98 -30.28 8.75
C ASN A 95 35.47 -29.03 8.03
N TRP A 96 35.28 -27.86 8.63
CA TRP A 96 35.78 -26.58 8.16
C TRP A 96 37.03 -26.17 8.95
N ALA A 97 37.83 -25.24 8.42
CA ALA A 97 38.95 -24.69 9.18
C ALA A 97 38.53 -24.02 10.51
N GLY A 98 37.29 -23.53 10.58
CA GLY A 98 36.73 -22.87 11.77
C GLY A 98 35.88 -23.76 12.69
N GLY A 99 35.64 -25.03 12.35
CA GLY A 99 34.82 -25.93 13.16
C GLY A 99 34.11 -27.02 12.35
N GLU A 100 33.39 -27.88 13.09
CA GLU A 100 32.63 -29.00 12.53
C GLU A 100 31.14 -28.62 12.40
N GLN A 101 30.51 -29.02 11.29
CA GLN A 101 29.09 -28.84 11.03
C GLN A 101 28.47 -30.19 10.68
N ILE A 102 27.35 -30.54 11.34
CA ILE A 102 26.52 -31.69 10.96
C ILE A 102 25.19 -31.15 10.46
N THR A 103 24.84 -31.47 9.21
CA THR A 103 23.62 -30.97 8.56
C THR A 103 23.10 -31.95 7.52
N GLU A 104 21.82 -31.87 7.21
CA GLU A 104 21.23 -32.51 6.03
C GLU A 104 21.81 -31.89 4.75
N ASP A 105 21.82 -32.67 3.68
CA ASP A 105 22.25 -32.22 2.35
C ASP A 105 21.10 -31.49 1.63
N PRO A 106 21.23 -30.20 1.29
CA PRO A 106 20.19 -29.46 0.55
C PRO A 106 19.78 -30.12 -0.78
N TYR A 107 20.69 -30.87 -1.41
CA TYR A 107 20.47 -31.53 -2.70
C TYR A 107 19.89 -32.93 -2.56
N SER A 108 19.63 -33.40 -1.33
CA SER A 108 18.89 -34.64 -1.10
C SER A 108 17.37 -34.48 -1.16
N TYR A 109 16.88 -33.23 -1.18
CA TYR A 109 15.45 -32.92 -1.23
C TYR A 109 14.94 -32.77 -2.67
N GLY A 110 13.79 -33.40 -2.94
CA GLY A 110 13.10 -33.33 -4.24
C GLY A 110 12.47 -31.96 -4.54
N PRO A 111 11.70 -31.86 -5.63
CA PRO A 111 10.83 -30.71 -5.89
C PRO A 111 9.81 -30.47 -4.78
N LEU A 112 9.69 -29.22 -4.32
CA LEU A 112 8.81 -28.86 -3.19
C LEU A 112 7.68 -27.92 -3.57
N LEU A 113 7.90 -27.02 -4.54
CA LEU A 113 6.82 -26.19 -5.06
C LEU A 113 5.87 -27.04 -5.90
N GLY A 114 4.56 -26.91 -5.65
CA GLY A 114 3.53 -27.71 -6.31
C GLY A 114 3.37 -27.38 -7.78
N GLU A 115 2.99 -28.37 -8.59
CA GLU A 115 2.72 -28.16 -10.02
C GLU A 115 1.52 -27.22 -10.26
N MET A 116 0.53 -27.23 -9.36
CA MET A 116 -0.61 -26.31 -9.43
C MET A 116 -0.18 -24.86 -9.17
N ASP A 117 0.72 -24.64 -8.20
CA ASP A 117 1.22 -23.29 -7.88
C ASP A 117 1.97 -22.71 -9.10
N LEU A 118 2.83 -23.53 -9.71
CA LEU A 118 3.57 -23.17 -10.92
C LEU A 118 2.65 -22.90 -12.13
N TYR A 119 1.60 -23.70 -12.29
CA TYR A 119 0.61 -23.53 -13.35
C TYR A 119 -0.17 -22.22 -13.15
N LEU A 120 -0.72 -21.99 -11.95
CA LEU A 120 -1.48 -20.77 -11.64
C LEU A 120 -0.60 -19.51 -11.72
N PHE A 121 0.67 -19.60 -11.35
CA PHE A 121 1.61 -18.49 -11.50
C PHE A 121 1.89 -18.18 -12.98
N ALA A 122 2.13 -19.20 -13.80
CA ALA A 122 2.33 -19.03 -15.25
C ALA A 122 1.10 -18.41 -15.95
N GLU A 123 -0.10 -18.74 -15.46
CA GLU A 123 -1.38 -18.19 -15.94
C GLU A 123 -1.76 -16.84 -15.29
N GLY A 124 -0.94 -16.30 -14.38
CA GLY A 124 -1.20 -15.00 -13.73
C GLY A 124 -2.39 -15.01 -12.77
N ASN A 125 -2.82 -16.20 -12.33
CA ASN A 125 -4.06 -16.44 -11.57
C ASN A 125 -3.81 -16.95 -10.14
N HIS A 126 -2.55 -17.05 -9.71
CA HIS A 126 -2.24 -17.45 -8.34
C HIS A 126 -2.55 -16.32 -7.36
N ARG A 127 -3.60 -16.50 -6.53
CA ARG A 127 -4.13 -15.43 -5.65
C ARG A 127 -3.37 -15.23 -4.33
N ASP A 128 -2.52 -16.17 -3.95
CA ASP A 128 -1.74 -16.12 -2.71
C ASP A 128 -0.26 -16.47 -2.95
N LEU A 129 0.41 -15.73 -3.84
CA LEU A 129 1.82 -16.01 -4.18
C LEU A 129 2.75 -15.92 -2.95
N SER A 130 2.39 -15.10 -1.96
CA SER A 130 3.14 -14.92 -0.72
C SER A 130 3.26 -16.17 0.16
N SER A 131 2.44 -17.21 -0.05
CA SER A 131 2.56 -18.46 0.70
C SER A 131 3.46 -19.50 0.01
N CYS A 132 3.79 -19.29 -1.27
CA CYS A 132 4.50 -20.28 -2.07
C CYS A 132 5.85 -19.78 -2.63
N LEU A 133 5.94 -18.53 -3.08
CA LEU A 133 7.19 -17.91 -3.55
C LEU A 133 7.92 -17.17 -2.40
N GLY A 134 9.15 -16.77 -2.67
CA GLY A 134 10.06 -16.15 -1.71
C GLY A 134 10.68 -17.16 -0.73
N ALA A 135 11.04 -16.70 0.47
CA ALA A 135 11.53 -17.53 1.56
C ALA A 135 10.39 -18.02 2.47
N GLN A 136 10.14 -19.33 2.47
CA GLN A 136 9.05 -19.97 3.21
C GLN A 136 9.60 -20.94 4.25
N VAL A 137 9.35 -20.62 5.53
CA VAL A 137 9.70 -21.49 6.66
C VAL A 137 8.79 -22.71 6.63
N THR A 138 9.38 -23.91 6.53
CA THR A 138 8.63 -25.16 6.34
C THR A 138 9.40 -26.36 6.88
N SER A 139 8.71 -27.50 6.94
CA SER A 139 9.27 -28.77 7.41
C SER A 139 9.21 -29.81 6.30
N VAL A 140 10.35 -30.43 5.97
CA VAL A 140 10.46 -31.47 4.95
C VAL A 140 11.09 -32.70 5.58
N ASP A 141 10.39 -33.84 5.52
CA ASP A 141 10.79 -35.10 6.17
C ASP A 141 11.16 -34.91 7.66
N GLY A 142 10.41 -34.08 8.37
CA GLY A 142 10.64 -33.76 9.79
C GLY A 142 11.84 -32.87 10.08
N VAL A 143 12.45 -32.25 9.08
CA VAL A 143 13.51 -31.24 9.24
C VAL A 143 12.95 -29.87 8.91
N GLU A 144 12.98 -29.00 9.92
CA GLU A 144 12.69 -27.58 9.76
C GLU A 144 13.76 -26.91 8.92
N GLY A 145 13.36 -25.98 8.07
CA GLY A 145 14.26 -25.17 7.25
C GLY A 145 13.49 -24.15 6.43
N VAL A 146 14.11 -23.68 5.36
CA VAL A 146 13.51 -22.64 4.51
C VAL A 146 13.54 -23.09 3.06
N ARG A 147 12.38 -23.10 2.41
CA ARG A 147 12.27 -23.20 0.95
C ARG A 147 12.38 -21.80 0.37
N PHE A 148 13.35 -21.60 -0.51
CA PHE A 148 13.45 -20.40 -1.34
C PHE A 148 12.87 -20.69 -2.71
N ALA A 149 12.08 -19.77 -3.25
CA ALA A 149 11.55 -19.85 -4.60
C ALA A 149 11.49 -18.46 -5.26
N VAL A 150 12.12 -18.29 -6.43
CA VAL A 150 12.20 -16.99 -7.11
C VAL A 150 12.05 -17.13 -8.62
N TRP A 151 11.27 -16.24 -9.23
CA TRP A 151 11.06 -16.21 -10.67
C TRP A 151 12.19 -15.46 -11.37
N ALA A 152 12.94 -16.16 -12.23
CA ALA A 152 14.05 -15.62 -13.00
C ALA A 152 14.27 -16.49 -14.25
N PRO A 153 13.32 -16.49 -15.19
CA PRO A 153 13.25 -17.45 -16.30
C PRO A 153 14.45 -17.37 -17.25
N ASN A 154 15.06 -16.19 -17.40
CA ASN A 154 16.19 -15.98 -18.31
C ASN A 154 17.56 -16.14 -17.62
N ALA A 155 17.57 -16.33 -16.30
CA ALA A 155 18.82 -16.56 -15.57
C ALA A 155 19.47 -17.87 -16.02
N ARG A 156 20.80 -17.88 -16.07
CA ARG A 156 21.59 -19.09 -16.29
C ARG A 156 21.75 -19.88 -14.99
N ARG A 157 21.81 -19.19 -13.85
CA ARG A 157 21.89 -19.77 -12.51
C ARG A 157 21.32 -18.76 -11.52
N VAL A 158 20.64 -19.27 -10.50
CA VAL A 158 20.32 -18.54 -9.28
C VAL A 158 20.89 -19.28 -8.08
N SER A 159 21.45 -18.56 -7.11
CA SER A 159 21.80 -19.09 -5.79
C SER A 159 21.19 -18.22 -4.70
N VAL A 160 20.79 -18.84 -3.60
CA VAL A 160 20.50 -18.09 -2.36
C VAL A 160 21.80 -17.85 -1.60
N VAL A 161 22.04 -16.60 -1.22
CA VAL A 161 23.24 -16.18 -0.49
C VAL A 161 22.85 -15.42 0.77
N GLY A 162 23.63 -15.59 1.84
CA GLY A 162 23.38 -14.94 3.13
C GLY A 162 24.46 -15.27 4.15
N SER A 163 24.26 -14.82 5.39
CA SER A 163 25.20 -15.05 6.49
C SER A 163 25.48 -16.55 6.69
N PHE A 164 24.46 -17.40 6.59
CA PHE A 164 24.54 -18.86 6.73
C PHE A 164 25.48 -19.55 5.74
N ASN A 165 25.83 -18.91 4.62
CA ASN A 165 26.76 -19.46 3.65
C ASN A 165 27.95 -18.54 3.32
N GLY A 166 28.13 -17.46 4.08
CA GLY A 166 29.23 -16.51 3.89
C GLY A 166 29.06 -15.66 2.62
N TRP A 167 27.82 -15.46 2.17
CA TRP A 167 27.49 -14.76 0.93
C TRP A 167 28.14 -15.36 -0.33
N ASP A 168 28.39 -16.68 -0.34
CA ASP A 168 29.05 -17.39 -1.45
C ASP A 168 28.03 -18.14 -2.31
N GLY A 169 27.75 -17.61 -3.51
CA GLY A 169 26.79 -18.18 -4.45
C GLY A 169 27.18 -19.53 -5.03
N ARG A 170 28.37 -20.06 -4.76
CA ARG A 170 28.73 -21.45 -5.13
C ARG A 170 28.11 -22.51 -4.24
N ARG A 171 27.67 -22.15 -3.02
CA ARG A 171 27.29 -23.13 -1.98
C ARG A 171 25.84 -23.59 -2.09
N HIS A 172 24.92 -22.70 -2.48
CA HIS A 172 23.49 -23.01 -2.59
C HIS A 172 22.87 -22.61 -3.95
N PRO A 173 23.42 -23.07 -5.10
CA PRO A 173 22.73 -22.97 -6.38
C PRO A 173 21.40 -23.72 -6.40
N MET A 174 20.39 -23.07 -6.96
CA MET A 174 18.99 -23.50 -6.97
C MET A 174 18.67 -24.36 -8.20
N ARG A 175 17.57 -25.11 -8.16
CA ARG A 175 17.03 -25.86 -9.31
C ARG A 175 16.03 -25.01 -10.09
N LEU A 176 16.14 -24.98 -11.41
CA LEU A 176 15.13 -24.40 -12.28
C LEU A 176 13.94 -25.32 -12.50
N ARG A 177 12.73 -24.82 -12.30
CA ARG A 177 11.45 -25.49 -12.58
C ARG A 177 10.90 -25.03 -13.93
N HIS A 178 10.78 -25.98 -14.85
CA HIS A 178 10.21 -25.78 -16.18
C HIS A 178 8.73 -26.19 -16.23
N PRO A 179 7.92 -25.55 -17.11
CA PRO A 179 8.30 -24.48 -18.05
C PRO A 179 8.30 -23.07 -17.44
N THR A 180 7.77 -22.89 -16.22
CA THR A 180 7.46 -21.57 -15.63
C THR A 180 8.69 -20.67 -15.35
N GLY A 181 9.87 -21.25 -15.16
CA GLY A 181 11.10 -20.47 -14.94
C GLY A 181 11.31 -19.99 -13.50
N VAL A 182 10.77 -20.74 -12.53
CA VAL A 182 10.97 -20.49 -11.09
C VAL A 182 12.15 -21.33 -10.60
N TRP A 183 13.07 -20.71 -9.87
CA TRP A 183 14.18 -21.38 -9.21
C TRP A 183 13.78 -21.75 -7.78
N GLU A 184 14.11 -22.94 -7.31
CA GLU A 184 13.85 -23.35 -5.92
C GLU A 184 15.02 -24.10 -5.25
N ILE A 185 15.09 -24.02 -3.92
CA ILE A 185 15.93 -24.88 -3.07
C ILE A 185 15.35 -24.93 -1.65
N PHE A 186 15.56 -26.03 -0.94
CA PHE A 186 15.35 -26.11 0.51
C PHE A 186 16.68 -26.10 1.24
N VAL A 187 16.83 -25.15 2.17
CA VAL A 187 18.01 -25.07 3.04
C VAL A 187 17.59 -25.56 4.44
N PRO A 188 18.07 -26.75 4.86
CA PRO A 188 17.69 -27.33 6.14
C PRO A 188 18.25 -26.50 7.29
N ARG A 189 17.53 -26.51 8.42
CA ARG A 189 17.87 -25.87 9.70
C ARG A 189 18.01 -24.35 9.69
N LEU A 190 17.78 -23.70 8.56
CA LEU A 190 17.74 -22.25 8.47
C LEU A 190 16.52 -21.71 9.23
N GLN A 191 16.70 -20.61 9.96
CA GLN A 191 15.70 -20.08 10.90
C GLN A 191 15.13 -18.72 10.44
N PRO A 192 13.91 -18.35 10.88
CA PRO A 192 13.45 -16.98 10.78
C PRO A 192 14.47 -15.99 11.34
N GLY A 193 14.57 -14.82 10.70
CA GLY A 193 15.49 -13.75 11.08
C GLY A 193 16.82 -13.73 10.32
N GLU A 194 17.19 -14.83 9.68
CA GLU A 194 18.36 -14.86 8.78
C GLU A 194 18.18 -13.91 7.60
N VAL A 195 19.27 -13.26 7.20
CA VAL A 195 19.29 -12.31 6.08
C VAL A 195 19.82 -12.99 4.82
N TYR A 196 19.19 -12.70 3.68
CA TYR A 196 19.51 -13.32 2.41
C TYR A 196 19.28 -12.40 1.21
N LYS A 197 19.88 -12.78 0.09
CA LYS A 197 19.65 -12.26 -1.26
C LYS A 197 19.78 -13.38 -2.29
N TYR A 198 19.44 -13.08 -3.53
CA TYR A 198 19.73 -13.92 -4.67
C TYR A 198 20.96 -13.44 -5.43
N GLU A 199 21.91 -14.35 -5.67
CA GLU A 199 23.02 -14.14 -6.62
C GLU A 199 22.63 -14.76 -7.96
N ILE A 200 22.43 -13.91 -8.96
CA ILE A 200 21.89 -14.28 -10.27
C ILE A 200 22.98 -14.14 -11.33
N LEU A 201 23.21 -15.22 -12.07
CA LEU A 201 23.99 -15.20 -13.31
C LEU A 201 23.05 -14.98 -14.49
N GLY A 202 23.00 -13.76 -15.01
CA GLY A 202 22.24 -13.42 -16.21
C GLY A 202 22.89 -13.93 -17.49
N ALA A 203 22.31 -13.57 -18.65
CA ALA A 203 22.84 -13.96 -19.96
C ALA A 203 24.26 -13.42 -20.23
N HIS A 204 24.60 -12.25 -19.67
CA HIS A 204 25.85 -11.52 -19.94
C HIS A 204 26.84 -11.49 -18.77
N GLY A 205 26.53 -12.11 -17.63
CA GLY A 205 27.40 -12.11 -16.46
C GLY A 205 26.64 -12.12 -15.14
N ILE A 206 27.37 -12.06 -14.04
CA ILE A 206 26.81 -11.97 -12.68
C ILE A 206 26.18 -10.58 -12.50
N LEU A 207 24.97 -10.56 -11.96
CA LEU A 207 24.23 -9.34 -11.63
C LEU A 207 24.55 -8.89 -10.20
N PRO A 208 24.28 -7.62 -9.84
CA PRO A 208 24.24 -7.21 -8.45
C PRO A 208 23.30 -8.11 -7.62
N LEU A 209 23.63 -8.33 -6.34
CA LEU A 209 22.80 -9.16 -5.46
C LEU A 209 21.39 -8.57 -5.35
N LYS A 210 20.40 -9.41 -5.66
CA LYS A 210 18.99 -9.05 -5.71
C LYS A 210 18.29 -9.35 -4.39
N SER A 211 17.50 -8.41 -3.92
CA SER A 211 16.51 -8.62 -2.87
C SER A 211 15.39 -9.49 -3.40
N ASP A 212 14.69 -10.19 -2.51
CA ASP A 212 13.57 -11.04 -2.88
C ASP A 212 12.33 -10.19 -3.26
N PRO A 213 11.80 -10.30 -4.50
CA PRO A 213 10.55 -9.64 -4.89
C PRO A 213 9.34 -10.02 -4.03
N MET A 214 9.40 -11.21 -3.41
CA MET A 214 8.39 -11.82 -2.56
C MET A 214 8.79 -11.77 -1.08
N ALA A 215 9.72 -10.89 -0.68
CA ALA A 215 10.09 -10.72 0.71
C ALA A 215 8.86 -10.41 1.57
N LEU A 216 8.70 -11.13 2.68
CA LEU A 216 7.69 -10.88 3.71
C LEU A 216 8.25 -10.06 4.89
N ALA A 217 9.58 -9.90 4.94
CA ALA A 217 10.29 -9.05 5.87
C ALA A 217 11.64 -8.62 5.26
N THR A 218 12.15 -7.49 5.72
CA THR A 218 13.35 -6.84 5.21
C THR A 218 14.25 -6.40 6.35
N THR A 219 15.52 -6.12 6.05
CA THR A 219 16.40 -5.37 6.94
C THR A 219 16.04 -3.88 6.93
N LEU A 220 16.38 -3.16 8.00
CA LEU A 220 16.18 -1.71 8.05
C LEU A 220 17.04 -1.00 6.98
N PRO A 221 16.48 -0.12 6.15
CA PRO A 221 17.26 0.69 5.21
C PRO A 221 18.34 1.52 5.95
N PRO A 222 19.52 1.75 5.34
CA PRO A 222 19.86 1.53 3.93
C PRO A 222 20.35 0.10 3.61
N ASP A 223 20.27 -0.85 4.54
CA ASP A 223 20.48 -2.25 4.19
C ASP A 223 19.38 -2.72 3.23
N THR A 224 19.74 -3.64 2.34
CA THR A 224 18.96 -4.07 1.20
C THR A 224 18.69 -5.57 1.21
N ALA A 225 19.13 -6.29 2.24
CA ALA A 225 18.88 -7.72 2.34
C ALA A 225 17.41 -8.01 2.68
N SER A 226 16.89 -9.08 2.10
CA SER A 226 15.63 -9.66 2.55
C SER A 226 15.87 -10.41 3.86
N LYS A 227 14.85 -10.51 4.71
CA LYS A 227 14.91 -11.22 5.97
C LYS A 227 13.89 -12.35 5.94
N ILE A 228 14.29 -13.54 6.37
CA ILE A 228 13.36 -14.68 6.45
C ILE A 228 12.32 -14.35 7.53
N SER A 229 11.07 -14.18 7.11
CA SER A 229 9.98 -13.91 8.04
C SER A 229 9.55 -15.18 8.76
N ALA A 230 9.14 -15.05 10.02
CA ALA A 230 8.36 -16.10 10.64
C ALA A 230 6.99 -16.18 9.96
N PRO A 231 6.35 -17.36 9.88
CA PRO A 231 4.96 -17.43 9.46
C PRO A 231 4.12 -16.51 10.34
N LEU A 232 3.29 -15.65 9.74
CA LEU A 232 2.41 -14.74 10.47
C LEU A 232 1.40 -15.55 11.31
N LYS A 233 1.70 -15.74 12.59
CA LYS A 233 0.86 -16.46 13.55
C LYS A 233 0.28 -15.47 14.56
N PHE A 234 -0.55 -14.57 14.05
CA PHE A 234 -1.22 -13.55 14.86
C PHE A 234 -2.64 -13.99 15.24
N GLU A 235 -3.03 -13.79 16.49
CA GLU A 235 -4.38 -14.07 16.99
C GLU A 235 -5.23 -12.78 16.85
N TRP A 236 -6.10 -12.77 15.83
CA TRP A 236 -6.99 -11.64 15.54
C TRP A 236 -8.23 -11.62 16.46
N HIS A 237 -8.69 -10.42 16.81
CA HIS A 237 -9.87 -10.17 17.65
C HIS A 237 -10.91 -9.29 16.92
N ASP A 238 -10.81 -9.17 15.60
CA ASP A 238 -11.58 -8.26 14.75
C ASP A 238 -12.76 -8.94 14.03
N GLN A 239 -13.17 -10.13 14.46
CA GLN A 239 -14.19 -10.91 13.76
C GLN A 239 -15.53 -10.17 13.60
N ASP A 240 -15.93 -9.38 14.60
CA ASP A 240 -17.14 -8.54 14.55
C ASP A 240 -17.00 -7.37 13.56
N TRP A 241 -15.78 -6.81 13.44
CA TRP A 241 -15.47 -5.82 12.43
C TRP A 241 -15.62 -6.41 11.03
N LEU A 242 -14.95 -7.53 10.74
CA LEU A 242 -15.00 -8.19 9.43
C LEU A 242 -16.42 -8.57 9.01
N GLN A 243 -17.27 -9.00 9.95
CA GLN A 243 -18.68 -9.31 9.67
C GLN A 243 -19.52 -8.07 9.31
N SER A 244 -19.19 -6.91 9.89
CA SER A 244 -19.92 -5.65 9.66
C SER A 244 -19.31 -4.76 8.56
N ARG A 245 -18.07 -5.06 8.13
CA ARG A 245 -17.25 -4.28 7.20
C ARG A 245 -18.00 -3.86 5.93
N ALA A 246 -18.69 -4.79 5.27
CA ALA A 246 -19.43 -4.49 4.05
C ALA A 246 -20.51 -3.40 4.24
N GLY A 247 -21.18 -3.37 5.40
CA GLY A 247 -22.15 -2.32 5.72
C GLY A 247 -21.49 -0.97 6.06
N ARG A 248 -20.27 -0.98 6.61
CA ARG A 248 -19.49 0.23 6.91
C ARG A 248 -18.93 0.88 5.65
N HIS A 249 -18.72 0.10 4.60
CA HIS A 249 -18.21 0.55 3.30
C HIS A 249 -19.31 0.74 2.24
N ASP A 250 -20.59 0.58 2.61
CA ASP A 250 -21.70 0.87 1.72
C ASP A 250 -21.66 2.33 1.26
N VAL A 251 -22.10 2.59 0.02
CA VAL A 251 -22.08 3.95 -0.56
C VAL A 251 -22.91 4.94 0.27
N ALA A 252 -23.94 4.46 0.97
CA ALA A 252 -24.77 5.26 1.86
C ALA A 252 -24.22 5.38 3.29
N ALA A 253 -23.11 4.71 3.64
CA ALA A 253 -22.47 4.84 4.94
C ALA A 253 -21.60 6.12 5.03
N PRO A 254 -21.37 6.68 6.22
CA PRO A 254 -20.41 7.76 6.39
C PRO A 254 -18.99 7.24 6.22
N LEU A 255 -18.21 7.88 5.34
CA LEU A 255 -16.78 7.64 5.18
C LEU A 255 -16.01 8.96 5.35
N SER A 256 -15.36 9.11 6.51
CA SER A 256 -14.38 10.15 6.79
C SER A 256 -13.03 9.53 7.15
N ILE A 257 -12.01 9.93 6.40
CA ILE A 257 -10.67 9.33 6.36
C ILE A 257 -9.66 10.33 6.93
N TYR A 258 -8.84 9.86 7.88
CA TYR A 258 -7.66 10.57 8.37
C TYR A 258 -6.42 10.00 7.68
N GLU A 259 -5.88 10.72 6.70
CA GLU A 259 -4.68 10.32 5.98
C GLU A 259 -3.43 10.69 6.79
N LEU A 260 -2.45 9.79 6.88
CA LEU A 260 -1.20 10.05 7.61
C LEU A 260 0.03 9.34 7.04
N HIS A 261 1.19 9.93 7.30
CA HIS A 261 2.50 9.27 7.21
C HIS A 261 2.92 8.79 8.61
N ALA A 262 2.98 7.47 8.80
CA ALA A 262 3.24 6.83 10.10
C ALA A 262 4.52 7.34 10.78
N GLY A 263 5.59 7.57 10.01
CA GLY A 263 6.89 7.98 10.54
C GLY A 263 7.02 9.44 10.97
N SER A 264 6.07 10.30 10.61
CA SER A 264 6.16 11.75 10.87
C SER A 264 4.93 12.33 11.54
N TRP A 265 3.95 11.50 11.93
CA TRP A 265 2.79 11.96 12.69
C TRP A 265 3.20 12.50 14.05
N GLN A 266 3.88 11.66 14.85
CA GLN A 266 4.46 12.04 16.12
C GLN A 266 5.77 11.29 16.34
N MET A 267 6.72 11.94 17.00
CA MET A 267 8.03 11.37 17.31
C MET A 267 8.32 11.54 18.80
N GLU A 268 9.20 10.69 19.32
CA GLU A 268 9.68 10.80 20.69
C GLU A 268 11.16 11.18 20.71
N GLN A 269 11.56 11.97 21.69
CA GLN A 269 12.97 12.24 21.95
C GLN A 269 13.49 11.21 22.96
N ASN A 270 14.54 10.47 22.61
CA ASN A 270 15.19 9.53 23.52
C ASN A 270 16.02 10.27 24.59
N ASP A 271 16.56 9.53 25.57
CA ASP A 271 17.38 10.08 26.66
C ASP A 271 18.63 10.84 26.17
N GLU A 272 19.09 10.57 24.96
CA GLU A 272 20.24 11.22 24.31
C GLU A 272 19.85 12.48 23.51
N GLY A 273 18.57 12.84 23.52
CA GLY A 273 18.06 14.00 22.80
C GLY A 273 17.79 13.77 21.31
N GLN A 274 17.84 12.52 20.83
CA GLN A 274 17.59 12.17 19.43
C GLN A 274 16.12 11.86 19.21
N TRP A 275 15.58 12.34 18.09
CA TRP A 275 14.21 12.02 17.69
C TRP A 275 14.16 10.62 17.08
N ARG A 276 13.19 9.82 17.55
CA ARG A 276 12.85 8.50 17.02
C ARG A 276 11.39 8.48 16.57
N GLN A 277 11.14 7.68 15.54
CA GLN A 277 9.79 7.36 15.08
C GLN A 277 9.12 6.38 16.05
N TYR A 278 7.79 6.40 16.10
CA TYR A 278 7.02 5.38 16.82
C TYR A 278 6.96 4.08 16.02
N ASN A 279 6.98 2.96 16.73
CA ASN A 279 6.66 1.65 16.16
C ASN A 279 5.14 1.44 16.10
N TRP A 280 4.70 0.36 15.46
CA TRP A 280 3.27 0.05 15.28
C TRP A 280 2.48 -0.06 16.59
N ARG A 281 3.07 -0.58 17.67
CA ARG A 281 2.39 -0.69 18.98
C ARG A 281 2.21 0.68 19.62
N GLU A 282 3.23 1.52 19.54
CA GLU A 282 3.18 2.89 20.06
C GLU A 282 2.21 3.76 19.28
N LEU A 283 2.12 3.56 17.96
CA LEU A 283 1.08 4.17 17.14
C LEU A 283 -0.30 3.65 17.54
N ALA A 284 -0.48 2.35 17.78
CA ALA A 284 -1.76 1.81 18.25
C ALA A 284 -2.22 2.49 19.57
N ASP A 285 -1.31 2.69 20.52
CA ASP A 285 -1.62 3.29 21.82
C ASP A 285 -1.94 4.80 21.75
N ARG A 286 -1.44 5.51 20.73
CA ARG A 286 -1.52 6.99 20.66
C ARG A 286 -2.40 7.51 19.54
N LEU A 287 -2.21 6.99 18.32
CA LEU A 287 -2.94 7.41 17.13
C LEU A 287 -4.41 6.97 17.19
N ILE A 288 -4.68 5.71 17.56
CA ILE A 288 -6.04 5.17 17.54
C ILE A 288 -6.97 5.95 18.49
N PRO A 289 -6.60 6.24 19.76
CA PRO A 289 -7.42 7.08 20.61
C PRO A 289 -7.62 8.50 20.05
N TYR A 290 -6.59 9.08 19.43
CA TYR A 290 -6.66 10.41 18.82
C TYR A 290 -7.66 10.45 17.66
N VAL A 291 -7.56 9.50 16.71
CA VAL A 291 -8.47 9.40 15.56
C VAL A 291 -9.90 9.12 16.02
N LYS A 292 -10.07 8.26 17.04
CA LYS A 292 -11.36 7.96 17.64
C LYS A 292 -11.99 9.18 18.33
N GLU A 293 -11.20 9.97 19.06
CA GLU A 293 -11.64 11.22 19.70
C GLU A 293 -12.16 12.21 18.64
N LEU A 294 -11.47 12.30 17.51
CA LEU A 294 -11.88 13.14 16.38
C LEU A 294 -13.05 12.56 15.58
N GLY A 295 -13.49 11.34 15.86
CA GLY A 295 -14.66 10.72 15.26
C GLY A 295 -14.49 10.31 13.79
N PHE A 296 -13.27 10.25 13.27
CA PHE A 296 -13.01 9.68 11.95
C PHE A 296 -13.42 8.20 11.91
N THR A 297 -13.82 7.75 10.73
CA THR A 297 -14.25 6.35 10.52
C THR A 297 -13.12 5.45 10.06
N HIS A 298 -12.12 6.02 9.39
CA HIS A 298 -11.01 5.29 8.79
C HIS A 298 -9.71 6.10 8.94
N ILE A 299 -8.60 5.38 8.95
CA ILE A 299 -7.28 5.92 8.64
C ILE A 299 -6.86 5.49 7.24
N GLU A 300 -6.11 6.35 6.55
CA GLU A 300 -5.41 6.00 5.32
C GLU A 300 -3.91 6.17 5.57
N LEU A 301 -3.17 5.07 5.48
CA LEU A 301 -1.73 5.09 5.63
C LEU A 301 -1.11 5.30 4.25
N MET A 302 -0.29 6.35 4.15
CA MET A 302 0.69 6.47 3.05
C MET A 302 1.55 5.18 2.96
N PRO A 303 2.18 4.87 1.82
CA PRO A 303 2.66 3.51 1.55
C PRO A 303 3.59 2.97 2.64
N ILE A 304 3.20 1.83 3.22
CA ILE A 304 3.95 1.16 4.29
C ILE A 304 4.77 -0.02 3.79
N MET A 305 4.68 -0.36 2.50
CA MET A 305 5.50 -1.39 1.87
C MET A 305 6.98 -0.99 1.92
N GLU A 306 7.90 -1.96 1.96
CA GLU A 306 9.32 -1.62 2.10
C GLU A 306 9.85 -0.85 0.88
N HIS A 307 10.52 0.26 1.19
CA HIS A 307 11.07 1.22 0.25
C HIS A 307 12.45 1.70 0.74
N PRO A 308 13.44 1.84 -0.17
CA PRO A 308 14.81 2.17 0.21
C PRO A 308 14.96 3.62 0.71
N PHE A 309 14.23 4.56 0.12
CA PHE A 309 14.42 5.99 0.37
C PHE A 309 13.21 6.62 1.08
N GLY A 310 13.40 7.10 2.31
CA GLY A 310 12.32 7.71 3.11
C GLY A 310 11.73 8.99 2.50
N GLY A 311 12.51 9.73 1.73
CA GLY A 311 12.04 10.94 1.03
C GLY A 311 11.12 10.67 -0.16
N SER A 312 10.92 9.40 -0.53
CA SER A 312 9.83 9.01 -1.46
C SER A 312 8.47 8.92 -0.77
N TRP A 313 8.43 9.06 0.56
CA TRP A 313 7.25 8.89 1.42
C TRP A 313 6.58 7.51 1.32
N GLY A 314 7.28 6.54 0.73
CA GLY A 314 6.81 5.19 0.47
C GLY A 314 6.47 4.89 -0.99
N TYR A 315 6.35 5.91 -1.85
CA TYR A 315 5.88 5.73 -3.23
C TYR A 315 6.91 5.09 -4.19
N GLN A 316 8.17 4.94 -3.76
CA GLN A 316 9.20 4.22 -4.52
C GLN A 316 9.57 2.91 -3.82
N LEU A 317 8.63 1.97 -3.78
CA LEU A 317 8.79 0.70 -3.05
C LEU A 317 9.48 -0.40 -3.88
N LEU A 318 10.12 -1.34 -3.18
CA LEU A 318 10.80 -2.50 -3.78
C LEU A 318 10.30 -3.85 -3.27
N ALA A 319 9.64 -3.92 -2.10
CA ALA A 319 9.03 -5.14 -1.59
C ALA A 319 7.52 -4.96 -1.39
N GLN A 320 6.74 -5.49 -2.34
CA GLN A 320 5.28 -5.35 -2.38
C GLN A 320 4.55 -6.10 -1.25
N PHE A 321 5.22 -7.08 -0.61
CA PHE A 321 4.63 -8.00 0.38
C PHE A 321 5.17 -7.83 1.79
N ALA A 322 6.10 -6.89 2.02
CA ALA A 322 6.69 -6.66 3.35
C ALA A 322 6.27 -5.29 3.87
N PRO A 323 5.71 -5.20 5.09
CA PRO A 323 5.62 -3.91 5.77
C PRO A 323 7.05 -3.41 6.06
N THR A 324 7.28 -2.11 5.98
CA THR A 324 8.61 -1.53 6.21
C THR A 324 9.11 -1.88 7.61
N ALA A 325 10.38 -2.29 7.67
CA ALA A 325 11.06 -2.62 8.91
C ALA A 325 11.25 -1.41 9.84
N ARG A 326 10.99 -0.18 9.37
CA ARG A 326 11.12 1.06 10.16
C ARG A 326 10.24 1.08 11.40
N TYR A 327 9.07 0.46 11.35
CA TYR A 327 8.04 0.56 12.40
C TYR A 327 7.84 -0.73 13.20
N GLY A 328 8.65 -1.76 12.95
CA GLY A 328 8.58 -3.02 13.69
C GLY A 328 8.42 -4.24 12.77
N SER A 329 7.95 -5.34 13.35
CA SER A 329 7.75 -6.59 12.63
C SER A 329 6.41 -6.65 11.87
N PRO A 330 6.27 -7.56 10.90
CA PRO A 330 4.98 -7.97 10.35
C PRO A 330 3.88 -8.22 11.39
N GLU A 331 4.21 -8.88 12.51
CA GLU A 331 3.28 -9.18 13.59
C GLU A 331 2.85 -7.91 14.34
N ASP A 332 3.76 -6.93 14.51
CA ASP A 332 3.41 -5.64 15.12
C ASP A 332 2.46 -4.83 14.23
N PHE A 333 2.60 -4.92 12.90
CA PHE A 333 1.66 -4.29 11.98
C PHE A 333 0.28 -4.96 12.03
N ALA A 334 0.22 -6.29 12.05
CA ALA A 334 -1.05 -7.01 12.24
C ALA A 334 -1.75 -6.60 13.56
N ALA A 335 -0.98 -6.45 14.64
CA ALA A 335 -1.49 -5.97 15.93
C ALA A 335 -2.06 -4.53 15.86
N PHE A 336 -1.43 -3.65 15.07
CA PHE A 336 -1.94 -2.30 14.85
C PHE A 336 -3.28 -2.29 14.11
N VAL A 337 -3.42 -3.11 13.06
CA VAL A 337 -4.68 -3.24 12.32
C VAL A 337 -5.78 -3.82 13.20
N ASP A 338 -5.49 -4.88 13.96
CA ASP A 338 -6.42 -5.48 14.90
C ASP A 338 -6.91 -4.47 15.95
N ALA A 339 -6.00 -3.64 16.48
CA ALA A 339 -6.34 -2.57 17.40
C ALA A 339 -7.23 -1.49 16.76
N CYS A 340 -7.04 -1.16 15.48
CA CYS A 340 -7.91 -0.25 14.75
C CYS A 340 -9.33 -0.81 14.65
N HIS A 341 -9.46 -2.08 14.26
CA HIS A 341 -10.75 -2.73 14.12
C HIS A 341 -11.50 -2.88 15.45
N GLN A 342 -10.80 -3.24 16.54
CA GLN A 342 -11.36 -3.25 17.89
C GLN A 342 -11.82 -1.85 18.34
N ALA A 343 -11.19 -0.79 17.82
CA ALA A 343 -11.59 0.58 18.07
C ALA A 343 -12.72 1.09 17.14
N GLU A 344 -13.20 0.25 16.22
CA GLU A 344 -14.13 0.56 15.13
C GLU A 344 -13.60 1.57 14.09
N ILE A 345 -12.31 1.48 13.78
CA ILE A 345 -11.64 2.30 12.77
C ILE A 345 -11.15 1.40 11.64
N GLY A 346 -11.53 1.71 10.41
CA GLY A 346 -11.03 0.99 9.25
C GLY A 346 -9.65 1.45 8.79
N VAL A 347 -8.89 0.57 8.15
CA VAL A 347 -7.52 0.85 7.68
C VAL A 347 -7.46 0.75 6.16
N ILE A 348 -7.14 1.87 5.51
CA ILE A 348 -6.87 1.96 4.07
C ILE A 348 -5.35 2.07 3.89
N LEU A 349 -4.81 1.36 2.89
CA LEU A 349 -3.41 1.49 2.50
C LEU A 349 -3.26 2.11 1.12
N ASP A 350 -2.36 3.08 1.01
CA ASP A 350 -1.82 3.47 -0.28
C ASP A 350 -1.00 2.33 -0.85
N TRP A 351 -1.46 1.81 -1.98
CA TRP A 351 -0.84 0.71 -2.70
C TRP A 351 -0.40 1.20 -4.08
N VAL A 352 0.85 0.90 -4.43
CA VAL A 352 1.56 1.55 -5.55
C VAL A 352 1.88 0.52 -6.65
N PRO A 353 0.94 0.30 -7.59
CA PRO A 353 1.15 -0.59 -8.73
C PRO A 353 1.66 0.12 -9.99
N ALA A 354 1.80 1.45 -9.95
CA ALA A 354 2.12 2.24 -11.13
C ALA A 354 3.59 2.08 -11.56
N HIS A 355 4.52 2.05 -10.60
CA HIS A 355 5.95 2.07 -10.89
C HIS A 355 6.80 1.54 -9.73
N PHE A 356 8.11 1.38 -9.98
CA PHE A 356 9.13 1.03 -8.99
C PHE A 356 10.47 1.70 -9.34
N PRO A 357 11.37 1.96 -8.37
CA PRO A 357 12.62 2.68 -8.63
C PRO A 357 13.67 1.81 -9.34
N THR A 358 14.71 2.45 -9.88
CA THR A 358 15.79 1.81 -10.66
C THR A 358 16.89 1.15 -9.81
N ASP A 359 16.70 1.07 -8.49
CA ASP A 359 17.65 0.46 -7.57
C ASP A 359 18.11 -0.92 -8.02
N THR A 360 19.43 -1.09 -8.17
CA THR A 360 20.02 -2.30 -8.75
C THR A 360 19.81 -3.56 -7.91
N HIS A 361 19.56 -3.42 -6.60
CA HIS A 361 19.20 -4.53 -5.72
C HIS A 361 17.72 -4.94 -5.85
N GLY A 362 16.88 -4.09 -6.44
CA GLY A 362 15.44 -4.31 -6.64
C GLY A 362 15.10 -5.00 -7.96
N LEU A 363 13.90 -4.69 -8.49
CA LEU A 363 13.29 -5.39 -9.62
C LEU A 363 13.89 -5.04 -10.99
N ALA A 364 14.63 -3.94 -11.11
CA ALA A 364 15.20 -3.49 -12.38
C ALA A 364 16.12 -4.55 -12.99
N GLN A 365 15.85 -4.95 -14.24
CA GLN A 365 16.57 -6.00 -14.96
C GLN A 365 16.82 -7.27 -14.12
N PHE A 366 15.80 -7.72 -13.40
CA PHE A 366 15.93 -8.69 -12.30
C PHE A 366 16.77 -9.93 -12.65
N ASP A 367 16.52 -10.54 -13.81
CA ASP A 367 17.23 -11.73 -14.30
C ASP A 367 18.23 -11.45 -15.44
N GLY A 368 18.58 -10.18 -15.62
CA GLY A 368 19.44 -9.69 -16.70
C GLY A 368 18.67 -9.31 -17.97
N THR A 369 17.34 -9.33 -17.92
CA THR A 369 16.43 -8.83 -18.95
C THR A 369 15.38 -7.91 -18.33
N ALA A 370 14.68 -7.11 -19.13
CA ALA A 370 13.49 -6.37 -18.69
C ALA A 370 12.37 -7.36 -18.31
N LEU A 371 12.33 -7.72 -17.02
CA LEU A 371 11.51 -8.82 -16.52
C LEU A 371 10.18 -8.31 -15.97
N TYR A 372 10.27 -7.41 -14.99
CA TYR A 372 9.12 -6.78 -14.34
C TYR A 372 8.68 -5.51 -15.07
N GLU A 373 9.63 -4.81 -15.70
CA GLU A 373 9.43 -3.61 -16.50
C GLU A 373 9.20 -3.93 -17.99
N TYR A 374 8.66 -2.96 -18.75
CA TYR A 374 8.68 -3.03 -20.20
C TYR A 374 10.10 -2.85 -20.75
N ALA A 375 10.43 -3.59 -21.82
CA ALA A 375 11.74 -3.50 -22.46
C ALA A 375 11.97 -2.20 -23.24
N ASP A 376 10.92 -1.61 -23.82
CA ASP A 376 11.00 -0.30 -24.48
C ASP A 376 10.83 0.81 -23.43
N PRO A 377 11.83 1.67 -23.20
CA PRO A 377 11.72 2.78 -22.26
C PRO A 377 10.61 3.79 -22.58
N LYS A 378 10.15 3.86 -23.84
CA LYS A 378 8.99 4.68 -24.23
C LYS A 378 7.68 4.19 -23.63
N GLU A 379 7.62 2.94 -23.20
CA GLU A 379 6.49 2.35 -22.50
C GLU A 379 6.82 2.19 -21.02
N GLY A 380 8.04 1.75 -20.70
CA GLY A 380 8.47 1.25 -19.40
C GLY A 380 9.09 2.24 -18.42
N PHE A 381 9.10 3.54 -18.70
CA PHE A 381 9.82 4.51 -17.86
C PHE A 381 9.07 5.84 -17.65
N HIS A 382 8.95 6.28 -16.39
CA HIS A 382 8.48 7.62 -16.05
C HIS A 382 9.66 8.60 -15.98
N GLN A 383 9.71 9.53 -16.95
CA GLN A 383 10.84 10.45 -17.10
C GLN A 383 10.96 11.45 -15.94
N ASP A 384 9.84 11.94 -15.42
CA ASP A 384 9.84 12.95 -14.34
C ASP A 384 10.13 12.35 -12.96
N TRP A 385 9.91 11.05 -12.79
CA TRP A 385 10.06 10.35 -11.52
C TRP A 385 11.33 9.47 -11.44
N ASP A 386 12.01 9.27 -12.57
CA ASP A 386 13.18 8.40 -12.70
C ASP A 386 12.87 6.95 -12.27
N THR A 387 11.70 6.43 -12.64
CA THR A 387 11.19 5.12 -12.22
C THR A 387 10.76 4.24 -13.40
N LEU A 388 10.79 2.93 -13.17
CA LEU A 388 10.35 1.90 -14.12
C LEU A 388 8.87 1.56 -13.93
N ILE A 389 8.19 1.22 -15.03
CA ILE A 389 6.77 0.88 -15.05
C ILE A 389 6.59 -0.62 -15.16
N TYR A 390 5.74 -1.20 -14.30
CA TYR A 390 5.40 -2.62 -14.34
C TYR A 390 4.79 -3.02 -15.69
N ASN A 391 5.30 -4.11 -16.28
CA ASN A 391 4.76 -4.72 -17.49
C ASN A 391 3.50 -5.52 -17.19
N LEU A 392 2.39 -4.82 -16.94
CA LEU A 392 1.08 -5.42 -16.66
C LEU A 392 0.49 -6.22 -17.84
N GLY A 393 1.07 -6.09 -19.03
CA GLY A 393 0.76 -6.95 -20.17
C GLY A 393 1.40 -8.35 -20.08
N ARG A 394 2.38 -8.54 -19.20
CA ARG A 394 3.00 -9.84 -18.94
C ARG A 394 2.23 -10.59 -17.87
N THR A 395 1.79 -11.80 -18.21
CA THR A 395 0.93 -12.64 -17.37
C THR A 395 1.43 -12.81 -15.93
N GLU A 396 2.71 -13.11 -15.73
CA GLU A 396 3.27 -13.34 -14.40
C GLU A 396 3.36 -12.04 -13.57
N VAL A 397 3.65 -10.91 -14.22
CA VAL A 397 3.70 -9.58 -13.56
C VAL A 397 2.30 -9.10 -13.20
N HIS A 398 1.34 -9.30 -14.11
CA HIS A 398 -0.08 -9.06 -13.86
C HIS A 398 -0.55 -9.84 -12.62
N GLY A 399 -0.29 -11.15 -12.57
CA GLY A 399 -0.63 -12.00 -11.42
C GLY A 399 0.11 -11.64 -10.14
N PHE A 400 1.39 -11.29 -10.23
CA PHE A 400 2.19 -10.78 -9.11
C PHE A 400 1.55 -9.56 -8.45
N MET A 401 1.11 -8.59 -9.25
CA MET A 401 0.48 -7.39 -8.72
C MET A 401 -0.90 -7.70 -8.11
N LEU A 402 -1.72 -8.56 -8.72
CA LEU A 402 -2.98 -9.01 -8.12
C LEU A 402 -2.78 -9.70 -6.78
N ALA A 403 -1.79 -10.59 -6.69
CA ALA A 403 -1.44 -11.27 -5.44
C ALA A 403 -0.95 -10.27 -4.37
N SER A 404 -0.22 -9.22 -4.75
CA SER A 404 0.22 -8.19 -3.80
C SER A 404 -0.94 -7.42 -3.18
N ALA A 405 -1.95 -7.05 -3.96
CA ALA A 405 -3.16 -6.40 -3.43
C ALA A 405 -3.90 -7.34 -2.45
N LEU A 406 -4.11 -8.59 -2.85
CA LEU A 406 -4.80 -9.58 -2.01
C LEU A 406 -4.01 -9.93 -0.74
N HIS A 407 -2.69 -9.81 -0.77
CA HIS A 407 -1.85 -10.09 0.40
C HIS A 407 -2.24 -9.19 1.58
N TRP A 408 -2.35 -7.88 1.33
CA TRP A 408 -2.75 -6.91 2.34
C TRP A 408 -4.20 -7.10 2.80
N LEU A 409 -5.12 -7.31 1.86
CA LEU A 409 -6.55 -7.44 2.16
C LEU A 409 -6.88 -8.74 2.93
N LYS A 410 -6.18 -9.84 2.65
CA LYS A 410 -6.47 -11.17 3.22
C LYS A 410 -5.62 -11.54 4.42
N HIS A 411 -4.32 -11.22 4.42
CA HIS A 411 -3.41 -11.63 5.51
C HIS A 411 -3.27 -10.57 6.60
N TYR A 412 -3.47 -9.29 6.26
CA TYR A 412 -3.41 -8.16 7.20
C TYR A 412 -4.77 -7.52 7.47
N HIS A 413 -5.86 -8.09 6.92
CA HIS A 413 -7.24 -7.63 7.11
C HIS A 413 -7.50 -6.17 6.70
N ILE A 414 -6.65 -5.59 5.85
CA ILE A 414 -6.81 -4.21 5.36
C ILE A 414 -8.19 -4.02 4.71
N ASP A 415 -8.81 -2.88 5.00
CA ASP A 415 -10.20 -2.57 4.64
C ASP A 415 -10.34 -1.98 3.24
N GLY A 416 -9.28 -1.34 2.76
CA GLY A 416 -9.24 -0.86 1.39
C GLY A 416 -7.85 -0.49 0.90
N LEU A 417 -7.74 -0.36 -0.41
CA LEU A 417 -6.53 0.11 -1.08
C LEU A 417 -6.82 1.42 -1.80
N ARG A 418 -5.93 2.40 -1.66
CA ARG A 418 -5.93 3.60 -2.50
C ARG A 418 -4.81 3.46 -3.53
N VAL A 419 -5.18 3.55 -4.81
CA VAL A 419 -4.25 3.45 -5.93
C VAL A 419 -3.83 4.85 -6.33
N ASP A 420 -2.56 5.15 -6.11
CA ASP A 420 -1.92 6.42 -6.50
C ASP A 420 -1.76 6.53 -8.02
N ALA A 421 -1.86 7.76 -8.52
CA ALA A 421 -1.53 8.17 -9.87
C ALA A 421 -2.08 7.23 -10.96
N VAL A 422 -3.36 6.84 -10.87
CA VAL A 422 -4.03 5.96 -11.86
C VAL A 422 -3.92 6.54 -13.27
N ALA A 423 -3.91 7.87 -13.41
CA ALA A 423 -3.67 8.53 -14.69
C ALA A 423 -2.33 8.14 -15.34
N SER A 424 -1.27 7.95 -14.53
CA SER A 424 0.04 7.51 -15.01
C SER A 424 0.01 6.12 -15.63
N MET A 425 -0.90 5.27 -15.14
CA MET A 425 -1.12 3.93 -15.67
C MET A 425 -1.98 3.94 -16.93
N LEU A 426 -3.05 4.73 -16.96
CA LEU A 426 -4.07 4.74 -18.02
C LEU A 426 -3.57 5.27 -19.36
N TYR A 427 -2.54 6.13 -19.37
CA TYR A 427 -2.10 6.81 -20.58
C TYR A 427 -0.63 6.50 -20.93
N ARG A 428 -0.41 6.00 -22.14
CA ARG A 428 0.92 5.75 -22.72
C ARG A 428 1.73 7.02 -22.95
N ASP A 429 1.08 8.19 -23.00
CA ASP A 429 1.72 9.50 -23.17
C ASP A 429 1.79 10.32 -21.87
N TYR A 430 1.49 9.72 -20.72
CA TYR A 430 1.57 10.42 -19.43
C TYR A 430 2.96 11.01 -19.21
N SER A 431 3.01 12.34 -19.06
CA SER A 431 4.22 13.16 -18.99
C SER A 431 5.29 12.87 -20.06
N ARG A 432 4.86 12.61 -21.30
CA ARG A 432 5.75 12.38 -22.45
C ARG A 432 5.41 13.34 -23.60
N LYS A 433 6.42 13.85 -24.30
CA LYS A 433 6.21 14.71 -25.48
C LYS A 433 5.84 13.88 -26.71
N ALA A 434 5.34 14.54 -27.74
CA ALA A 434 5.12 13.91 -29.04
C ALA A 434 6.43 13.26 -29.56
N GLY A 435 6.35 11.97 -29.93
CA GLY A 435 7.50 11.17 -30.40
C GLY A 435 8.24 10.39 -29.30
N GLU A 436 7.96 10.67 -28.03
CA GLU A 436 8.56 10.01 -26.87
C GLU A 436 7.72 8.84 -26.31
N TRP A 437 6.58 8.52 -26.94
CA TRP A 437 5.70 7.41 -26.57
C TRP A 437 5.23 6.62 -27.81
N VAL A 438 4.67 5.42 -27.57
CA VAL A 438 4.16 4.51 -28.60
C VAL A 438 2.65 4.30 -28.42
N PRO A 439 1.81 4.47 -29.45
CA PRO A 439 0.37 4.26 -29.35
C PRO A 439 -0.01 2.80 -29.18
N ASN A 440 -1.19 2.57 -28.63
CA ASN A 440 -1.76 1.23 -28.52
C ASN A 440 -2.09 0.63 -29.91
N ARG A 441 -2.47 -0.65 -29.94
CA ARG A 441 -2.80 -1.39 -31.17
C ARG A 441 -3.93 -0.78 -32.02
N PHE A 442 -4.71 0.18 -31.48
CA PHE A 442 -5.77 0.90 -32.18
C PHE A 442 -5.38 2.34 -32.55
N GLY A 443 -4.14 2.76 -32.28
CA GLY A 443 -3.63 4.10 -32.56
C GLY A 443 -3.92 5.14 -31.47
N GLY A 444 -4.50 4.74 -30.35
CA GLY A 444 -4.83 5.62 -29.22
C GLY A 444 -3.72 5.73 -28.17
N ARG A 445 -3.91 6.65 -27.22
CA ARG A 445 -3.00 6.89 -26.08
C ARG A 445 -3.30 6.01 -24.88
N GLU A 446 -4.40 5.28 -24.90
CA GLU A 446 -4.86 4.46 -23.78
C GLU A 446 -3.95 3.24 -23.60
N ASN A 447 -3.52 2.98 -22.37
CA ASN A 447 -2.75 1.81 -22.00
C ASN A 447 -3.70 0.62 -21.76
N LEU A 448 -3.92 -0.19 -22.78
CA LEU A 448 -4.91 -1.26 -22.75
C LEU A 448 -4.56 -2.34 -21.70
N GLU A 449 -3.27 -2.60 -21.52
CA GLU A 449 -2.75 -3.56 -20.55
C GLU A 449 -3.04 -3.11 -19.11
N ALA A 450 -2.82 -1.82 -18.81
CA ALA A 450 -3.15 -1.26 -17.50
C ALA A 450 -4.66 -1.19 -17.26
N ILE A 451 -5.47 -0.84 -18.28
CA ILE A 451 -6.93 -0.81 -18.16
C ILE A 451 -7.48 -2.21 -17.86
N ASP A 452 -6.99 -3.23 -18.56
CA ASP A 452 -7.36 -4.62 -18.34
C ASP A 452 -6.98 -5.07 -16.92
N PHE A 453 -5.74 -4.75 -16.50
CA PHE A 453 -5.27 -5.01 -15.13
C PHE A 453 -6.15 -4.35 -14.06
N LEU A 454 -6.48 -3.06 -14.18
CA LEU A 454 -7.28 -2.36 -13.17
C LEU A 454 -8.70 -2.92 -13.07
N ARG A 455 -9.30 -3.31 -14.19
CA ARG A 455 -10.61 -3.99 -14.18
C ARG A 455 -10.51 -5.36 -13.52
N HIS A 456 -9.51 -6.17 -13.90
CA HIS A 456 -9.29 -7.48 -13.32
C HIS A 456 -8.99 -7.40 -11.82
N LEU A 457 -8.20 -6.42 -11.39
CA LEU A 457 -7.93 -6.11 -9.98
C LEU A 457 -9.23 -5.89 -9.21
N ASN A 458 -10.08 -4.98 -9.67
CA ASN A 458 -11.32 -4.66 -8.97
C ASN A 458 -12.29 -5.86 -8.94
N ASP A 459 -12.40 -6.62 -10.03
CA ASP A 459 -13.22 -7.84 -10.07
C ASP A 459 -12.70 -8.92 -9.10
N VAL A 460 -11.37 -9.10 -9.03
CA VAL A 460 -10.73 -10.05 -8.13
C VAL A 460 -10.86 -9.63 -6.67
N VAL A 461 -10.65 -8.36 -6.35
CA VAL A 461 -10.83 -7.84 -4.98
C VAL A 461 -12.27 -8.02 -4.53
N ALA A 462 -13.25 -7.69 -5.37
CA ALA A 462 -14.66 -7.87 -5.06
C ALA A 462 -15.03 -9.34 -4.78
N LEU A 463 -14.37 -10.29 -5.44
CA LEU A 463 -14.59 -11.73 -5.27
C LEU A 463 -13.85 -12.31 -4.06
N GLU A 464 -12.56 -12.01 -3.92
CA GLU A 464 -11.63 -12.66 -2.99
C GLU A 464 -11.57 -11.98 -1.62
N ALA A 465 -11.91 -10.70 -1.55
CA ALA A 465 -11.89 -9.89 -0.33
C ALA A 465 -13.19 -9.06 -0.20
N PRO A 466 -14.36 -9.72 -0.10
CA PRO A 466 -15.65 -9.04 -0.12
C PRO A 466 -15.76 -8.02 1.02
N GLY A 467 -16.43 -6.92 0.71
CA GLY A 467 -16.63 -5.80 1.63
C GLY A 467 -15.42 -4.88 1.77
N THR A 468 -14.31 -5.11 1.09
CA THR A 468 -13.20 -4.13 1.00
C THR A 468 -13.48 -3.06 -0.06
N MET A 469 -12.71 -1.97 -0.04
CA MET A 469 -12.80 -0.88 -1.03
C MET A 469 -11.52 -0.73 -1.83
N VAL A 470 -11.64 -0.30 -3.09
CA VAL A 470 -10.53 0.22 -3.88
C VAL A 470 -10.84 1.65 -4.32
N ILE A 471 -9.95 2.59 -4.01
CA ILE A 471 -10.10 4.03 -4.25
C ILE A 471 -9.07 4.46 -5.29
N ALA A 472 -9.50 5.20 -6.32
CA ALA A 472 -8.60 5.71 -7.35
C ALA A 472 -8.25 7.18 -7.11
N GLU A 473 -6.96 7.50 -7.19
CA GLU A 473 -6.51 8.85 -7.52
C GLU A 473 -6.29 8.94 -9.04
N GLU A 474 -7.29 9.47 -9.74
CA GLU A 474 -7.28 9.64 -11.18
C GLU A 474 -7.49 11.13 -11.50
N SER A 475 -6.41 11.82 -11.86
CA SER A 475 -6.36 13.27 -12.00
C SER A 475 -6.77 13.79 -13.40
N THR A 476 -7.26 12.93 -14.28
CA THR A 476 -7.85 13.32 -15.57
C THR A 476 -9.38 13.14 -15.57
N ALA A 477 -10.00 13.37 -16.72
CA ALA A 477 -11.44 13.20 -16.92
C ALA A 477 -11.79 11.81 -17.47
N TRP A 478 -11.08 10.75 -17.05
CA TRP A 478 -11.43 9.39 -17.47
C TRP A 478 -12.85 9.04 -17.00
N PRO A 479 -13.75 8.57 -17.89
CA PRO A 479 -15.13 8.29 -17.51
C PRO A 479 -15.29 6.89 -16.90
N GLY A 480 -16.18 6.77 -15.92
CA GLY A 480 -16.58 5.50 -15.33
C GLY A 480 -15.48 4.87 -14.46
N VAL A 481 -14.66 5.68 -13.79
CA VAL A 481 -13.61 5.17 -12.90
C VAL A 481 -14.23 4.35 -11.76
N SER A 482 -15.29 4.88 -11.15
CA SER A 482 -16.02 4.24 -10.05
C SER A 482 -17.29 3.48 -10.48
N GLU A 483 -17.43 3.25 -11.78
CA GLU A 483 -18.51 2.44 -12.34
C GLU A 483 -18.05 0.99 -12.51
N SER A 484 -18.99 0.04 -12.41
CA SER A 484 -18.67 -1.39 -12.51
C SER A 484 -18.01 -1.77 -13.84
N THR A 485 -17.11 -2.75 -13.79
CA THR A 485 -16.45 -3.34 -14.96
C THR A 485 -17.47 -3.89 -15.98
N GLN A 486 -18.58 -4.46 -15.50
CA GLN A 486 -19.69 -4.99 -16.32
C GLN A 486 -20.36 -3.93 -17.20
N LYS A 487 -20.37 -2.66 -16.76
CA LYS A 487 -20.88 -1.52 -17.53
C LYS A 487 -19.78 -0.78 -18.32
N GLY A 488 -18.56 -1.32 -18.34
CA GLY A 488 -17.42 -0.72 -19.03
C GLY A 488 -16.60 0.27 -18.19
N GLY A 489 -16.88 0.40 -16.89
CA GLY A 489 -16.04 1.19 -15.98
C GLY A 489 -14.73 0.52 -15.60
N LEU A 490 -13.96 1.14 -14.71
CA LEU A 490 -12.72 0.55 -14.15
C LEU A 490 -12.96 -0.30 -12.91
N GLY A 491 -14.11 -0.16 -12.24
CA GLY A 491 -14.53 -1.00 -11.12
C GLY A 491 -14.16 -0.48 -9.73
N PHE A 492 -13.57 0.71 -9.60
CA PHE A 492 -13.24 1.27 -8.29
C PHE A 492 -14.51 1.58 -7.48
N ASN A 493 -14.40 1.57 -6.14
CA ASN A 493 -15.51 1.97 -5.27
C ASN A 493 -15.66 3.48 -5.26
N TYR A 494 -14.55 4.22 -5.28
CA TYR A 494 -14.51 5.67 -5.25
C TYR A 494 -13.38 6.24 -6.11
N LYS A 495 -13.53 7.51 -6.50
CA LYS A 495 -12.52 8.34 -7.15
C LYS A 495 -12.25 9.60 -6.32
N TRP A 496 -11.01 10.02 -6.19
CA TRP A 496 -10.67 11.33 -5.64
C TRP A 496 -11.15 12.47 -6.55
N ASN A 497 -11.86 13.45 -5.98
CA ASN A 497 -12.34 14.61 -6.72
C ASN A 497 -11.30 15.73 -6.78
N MET A 498 -10.29 15.54 -7.63
CA MET A 498 -9.21 16.52 -7.81
C MET A 498 -9.71 17.87 -8.34
N GLY A 499 -10.79 17.88 -9.12
CA GLY A 499 -11.43 19.11 -9.60
C GLY A 499 -12.03 19.94 -8.47
N TRP A 500 -12.81 19.31 -7.59
CA TRP A 500 -13.33 19.97 -6.38
C TRP A 500 -12.19 20.48 -5.49
N MET A 501 -11.16 19.66 -5.25
CA MET A 501 -10.02 20.04 -4.42
C MET A 501 -9.37 21.32 -4.96
N HIS A 502 -9.04 21.33 -6.25
CA HIS A 502 -8.39 22.48 -6.89
C HIS A 502 -9.26 23.74 -6.86
N ASP A 503 -10.51 23.65 -7.31
CA ASP A 503 -11.39 24.80 -7.41
C ASP A 503 -11.70 25.38 -6.03
N SER A 504 -11.95 24.52 -5.03
CA SER A 504 -12.32 24.96 -3.68
C SER A 504 -11.15 25.55 -2.91
N LEU A 505 -9.93 24.98 -3.01
CA LEU A 505 -8.74 25.59 -2.44
C LEU A 505 -8.44 26.94 -3.09
N GLN A 506 -8.47 27.03 -4.41
CA GLN A 506 -8.26 28.30 -5.10
C GLN A 506 -9.28 29.35 -4.69
N TYR A 507 -10.55 28.99 -4.52
CA TYR A 507 -11.56 29.93 -4.03
C TYR A 507 -11.24 30.44 -2.63
N MET A 508 -10.78 29.55 -1.73
CA MET A 508 -10.46 29.92 -0.37
C MET A 508 -9.19 30.78 -0.29
N GLU A 509 -8.23 30.59 -1.18
CA GLU A 509 -7.01 31.39 -1.31
C GLU A 509 -7.29 32.83 -1.79
N GLU A 510 -8.40 33.07 -2.51
CA GLU A 510 -8.79 34.42 -2.92
C GLU A 510 -9.10 35.30 -1.70
N ASP A 511 -8.57 36.54 -1.72
CA ASP A 511 -9.03 37.60 -0.81
C ASP A 511 -10.57 37.65 -0.82
N PRO A 512 -11.24 37.70 0.34
CA PRO A 512 -12.70 37.70 0.40
C PRO A 512 -13.38 38.74 -0.49
N ILE A 513 -12.75 39.88 -0.78
CA ILE A 513 -13.32 40.89 -1.69
C ILE A 513 -13.40 40.41 -3.15
N ASN A 514 -12.50 39.50 -3.57
CA ASN A 514 -12.44 38.98 -4.94
C ASN A 514 -13.36 37.77 -5.15
N ARG A 515 -13.88 37.16 -4.08
CA ARG A 515 -14.68 35.93 -4.15
C ARG A 515 -15.94 36.07 -4.99
N GLU A 516 -16.51 37.27 -5.12
CA GLU A 516 -17.65 37.51 -6.02
C GLU A 516 -17.33 37.21 -7.50
N HIS A 517 -16.07 37.37 -7.92
CA HIS A 517 -15.60 37.11 -9.28
C HIS A 517 -15.28 35.62 -9.50
N HIS A 518 -15.14 34.86 -8.42
CA HIS A 518 -14.77 33.44 -8.42
C HIS A 518 -15.85 32.54 -7.81
N HIS A 519 -17.05 33.07 -7.57
CA HIS A 519 -18.16 32.38 -6.91
C HIS A 519 -18.48 30.99 -7.49
N GLY A 520 -18.30 30.84 -8.82
CA GLY A 520 -18.50 29.57 -9.52
C GLY A 520 -17.54 28.45 -9.12
N LYS A 521 -16.37 28.74 -8.54
CA LYS A 521 -15.38 27.71 -8.15
C LYS A 521 -15.96 26.75 -7.09
N LEU A 522 -16.74 27.23 -6.12
CA LEU A 522 -17.38 26.34 -5.13
C LEU A 522 -18.60 25.59 -5.66
N SER A 523 -19.28 26.09 -6.69
CA SER A 523 -20.49 25.46 -7.22
C SER A 523 -20.25 24.55 -8.43
N PHE A 524 -19.13 24.71 -9.14
CA PHE A 524 -18.87 23.98 -10.39
C PHE A 524 -18.76 22.46 -10.19
N SER A 525 -18.15 22.01 -9.09
CA SER A 525 -18.02 20.58 -8.81
C SER A 525 -19.35 19.84 -8.73
N LEU A 526 -20.44 20.54 -8.34
CA LEU A 526 -21.79 19.98 -8.29
C LEU A 526 -22.41 19.74 -9.67
N VAL A 527 -21.85 20.29 -10.75
CA VAL A 527 -22.28 19.95 -12.12
C VAL A 527 -21.98 18.50 -12.44
N TYR A 528 -20.92 17.93 -11.87
CA TYR A 528 -20.46 16.58 -12.15
C TYR A 528 -20.35 15.69 -10.90
N ALA A 529 -20.75 16.16 -9.72
CA ALA A 529 -20.59 15.45 -8.42
C ALA A 529 -21.23 14.05 -8.37
N TRP A 530 -22.11 13.71 -9.32
CA TRP A 530 -22.76 12.40 -9.42
C TRP A 530 -22.35 11.59 -10.65
N SER A 531 -21.34 12.06 -11.39
CA SER A 531 -20.74 11.30 -12.50
C SER A 531 -19.89 10.13 -12.01
N GLU A 532 -19.39 10.24 -10.78
CA GLU A 532 -18.59 9.24 -10.08
C GLU A 532 -18.97 9.25 -8.60
N ARG A 533 -18.56 8.22 -7.87
CA ARG A 533 -18.61 8.19 -6.41
C ARG A 533 -17.35 8.85 -5.88
N PHE A 534 -17.46 10.10 -5.43
CA PHE A 534 -16.29 10.89 -5.07
C PHE A 534 -15.89 10.79 -3.58
N VAL A 535 -14.59 10.75 -3.33
CA VAL A 535 -13.95 11.25 -2.10
C VAL A 535 -13.50 12.68 -2.37
N LEU A 536 -13.64 13.58 -1.40
CA LEU A 536 -13.17 14.96 -1.42
C LEU A 536 -11.81 15.00 -0.71
N PRO A 537 -10.68 15.03 -1.44
CA PRO A 537 -9.37 14.89 -0.82
C PRO A 537 -8.76 16.25 -0.47
N ILE A 538 -8.33 16.40 0.78
CA ILE A 538 -7.30 17.36 1.17
C ILE A 538 -6.15 16.54 1.69
N SER A 539 -5.31 16.08 0.76
CA SER A 539 -4.27 15.10 1.00
C SER A 539 -2.91 15.74 1.31
N HIS A 540 -1.92 14.88 1.61
CA HIS A 540 -0.53 15.25 1.84
C HIS A 540 0.07 16.13 0.73
N ASP A 541 -0.28 15.85 -0.53
CA ASP A 541 0.22 16.56 -1.71
C ASP A 541 -0.16 18.04 -1.73
N GLU A 542 -1.20 18.45 -1.01
CA GLU A 542 -1.68 19.84 -1.03
C GLU A 542 -1.04 20.74 0.02
N VAL A 543 -0.21 20.17 0.91
CA VAL A 543 0.42 20.89 2.03
C VAL A 543 1.95 20.77 2.05
N VAL A 544 2.55 20.65 0.88
CA VAL A 544 4.00 20.47 0.63
C VAL A 544 4.48 21.26 -0.58
N HIS A 545 5.78 21.23 -0.85
CA HIS A 545 6.42 21.73 -2.08
C HIS A 545 6.13 23.21 -2.40
N GLY A 546 6.01 24.06 -1.37
CA GLY A 546 5.73 25.48 -1.55
C GLY A 546 4.25 25.80 -1.80
N LYS A 547 3.36 24.80 -1.68
CA LYS A 547 1.90 25.01 -1.77
C LYS A 547 1.30 25.62 -0.50
N HIS A 548 2.08 25.83 0.56
CA HIS A 548 1.64 26.24 1.90
C HIS A 548 0.82 25.17 2.64
N SER A 549 0.81 25.24 3.97
CA SER A 549 -0.12 24.44 4.78
C SER A 549 -1.57 24.94 4.61
N LEU A 550 -2.55 24.11 4.97
CA LEU A 550 -3.96 24.44 4.75
C LEU A 550 -4.39 25.76 5.41
N ILE A 551 -3.92 26.05 6.63
CA ILE A 551 -4.21 27.33 7.28
C ILE A 551 -3.50 28.50 6.61
N ASP A 552 -2.29 28.28 6.10
CA ASP A 552 -1.48 29.36 5.54
C ASP A 552 -1.94 29.77 4.13
N LYS A 553 -2.63 28.88 3.41
CA LYS A 553 -3.41 29.21 2.20
C LYS A 553 -4.52 30.23 2.45
N MET A 554 -5.06 30.30 3.68
CA MET A 554 -6.18 31.19 3.98
C MET A 554 -5.73 32.66 4.02
N PRO A 555 -6.49 33.60 3.46
CA PRO A 555 -6.15 35.02 3.44
C PRO A 555 -6.56 35.74 4.73
N GLY A 556 -6.04 36.96 4.89
CA GLY A 556 -6.42 37.86 5.98
C GLY A 556 -5.49 37.79 7.20
N ASP A 557 -5.93 38.42 8.28
CA ASP A 557 -5.23 38.35 9.56
C ASP A 557 -5.36 36.97 10.23
N ARG A 558 -4.67 36.76 11.36
CA ARG A 558 -4.67 35.48 12.08
C ARG A 558 -6.08 34.98 12.38
N TRP A 559 -7.00 35.85 12.82
CA TRP A 559 -8.37 35.43 13.15
C TRP A 559 -9.11 35.02 11.88
N GLN A 560 -8.97 35.80 10.80
CA GLN A 560 -9.59 35.50 9.50
C GLN A 560 -9.04 34.20 8.88
N LYS A 561 -7.75 33.89 9.03
CA LYS A 561 -7.17 32.62 8.57
C LYS A 561 -7.84 31.43 9.24
N PHE A 562 -8.02 31.48 10.56
CA PHE A 562 -8.75 30.44 11.30
C PHE A 562 -10.23 30.39 10.93
N ALA A 563 -10.90 31.53 10.77
CA ALA A 563 -12.30 31.56 10.37
C ALA A 563 -12.52 30.96 8.97
N ASN A 564 -11.67 31.31 8.00
CA ASN A 564 -11.65 30.70 6.67
C ASN A 564 -11.42 29.19 6.73
N LEU A 565 -10.45 28.72 7.53
CA LEU A 565 -10.18 27.30 7.69
C LEU A 565 -11.41 26.55 8.24
N ARG A 566 -12.03 27.10 9.29
CA ARG A 566 -13.24 26.52 9.89
C ARG A 566 -14.41 26.48 8.90
N ALA A 567 -14.64 27.58 8.17
CA ALA A 567 -15.68 27.64 7.14
C ALA A 567 -15.42 26.63 6.01
N TYR A 568 -14.17 26.50 5.57
CA TYR A 568 -13.77 25.56 4.53
C TYR A 568 -14.00 24.10 4.94
N LEU A 569 -13.56 23.72 6.14
CA LEU A 569 -13.76 22.36 6.66
C LEU A 569 -15.25 22.04 6.85
N ALA A 570 -16.04 22.99 7.36
CA ALA A 570 -17.49 22.81 7.49
C ALA A 570 -18.20 22.71 6.11
N PHE A 571 -17.76 23.49 5.12
CA PHE A 571 -18.22 23.36 3.75
C PHE A 571 -17.88 21.99 3.16
N MET A 572 -16.63 21.54 3.31
CA MET A 572 -16.17 20.22 2.85
C MET A 572 -17.01 19.08 3.45
N TRP A 573 -17.30 19.12 4.75
CA TRP A 573 -18.10 18.09 5.42
C TRP A 573 -19.57 18.06 4.96
N THR A 574 -20.11 19.21 4.55
CA THR A 574 -21.51 19.33 4.12
C THR A 574 -21.70 19.24 2.61
N HIS A 575 -20.64 19.34 1.81
CA HIS A 575 -20.64 19.07 0.38
C HIS A 575 -20.91 17.58 0.09
N PRO A 576 -21.60 17.20 -1.00
CA PRO A 576 -21.70 15.80 -1.42
C PRO A 576 -20.34 15.14 -1.69
N GLY A 577 -20.18 13.89 -1.25
CA GLY A 577 -18.94 13.09 -1.41
C GLY A 577 -18.32 12.68 -0.08
N LYS A 578 -17.49 11.63 -0.07
CA LYS A 578 -16.79 11.14 1.14
C LYS A 578 -15.64 12.07 1.52
N LYS A 579 -15.10 11.99 2.75
CA LYS A 579 -14.15 12.99 3.29
C LYS A 579 -12.76 12.38 3.47
N LEU A 580 -11.71 13.09 3.07
CA LEU A 580 -10.33 12.75 3.40
C LEU A 580 -9.57 14.01 3.82
N LEU A 581 -8.92 13.96 4.98
CA LEU A 581 -8.13 15.06 5.52
C LEU A 581 -6.77 14.54 6.00
N PHE A 582 -5.70 15.15 5.52
CA PHE A 582 -4.34 14.83 5.92
C PHE A 582 -3.99 15.39 7.30
N MET A 583 -3.20 14.61 8.04
CA MET A 583 -2.67 14.97 9.35
C MET A 583 -2.00 16.36 9.38
N GLY A 584 -2.21 17.11 10.46
CA GLY A 584 -1.80 18.50 10.61
C GLY A 584 -2.88 19.51 10.19
N CYS A 585 -3.75 19.16 9.24
CA CYS A 585 -4.82 20.05 8.78
C CYS A 585 -5.94 20.19 9.83
N GLU A 586 -6.18 19.15 10.62
CA GLU A 586 -7.27 19.07 11.61
C GLU A 586 -7.10 20.01 12.80
N PHE A 587 -5.89 20.50 13.06
CA PHE A 587 -5.63 21.52 14.09
C PHE A 587 -5.00 22.80 13.51
N GLY A 588 -4.91 22.92 12.19
CA GLY A 588 -4.39 24.10 11.51
C GLY A 588 -2.89 24.32 11.71
N GLN A 589 -2.06 23.32 11.39
CA GLN A 589 -0.60 23.47 11.40
C GLN A 589 -0.12 24.58 10.45
N TRP A 590 0.80 25.44 10.91
CA TRP A 590 1.32 26.56 10.12
C TRP A 590 2.37 26.17 9.09
N ARG A 591 3.26 25.23 9.44
CA ARG A 591 4.32 24.80 8.53
C ARG A 591 3.79 23.77 7.55
N GLU A 592 4.32 23.76 6.34
CA GLU A 592 4.14 22.64 5.42
C GLU A 592 4.55 21.33 6.10
N TRP A 593 3.93 20.24 5.67
CA TRP A 593 4.32 18.93 6.16
C TRP A 593 5.77 18.64 5.78
N ASN A 594 6.51 18.09 6.74
CA ASN A 594 7.88 17.66 6.56
C ASN A 594 8.02 16.22 7.08
N HIS A 595 8.23 15.27 6.18
CA HIS A 595 8.39 13.86 6.50
C HIS A 595 9.56 13.54 7.46
N ASP A 596 10.54 14.44 7.59
CA ASP A 596 11.68 14.29 8.52
C ASP A 596 11.39 14.81 9.94
N GLN A 597 10.22 15.40 10.19
CA GLN A 597 9.86 15.98 11.49
C GLN A 597 8.46 15.52 11.92
N GLN A 598 8.22 15.45 13.22
CA GLN A 598 6.86 15.34 13.73
C GLN A 598 6.01 16.57 13.38
N LEU A 599 4.70 16.41 13.43
CA LEU A 599 3.76 17.52 13.38
C LEU A 599 3.99 18.52 14.54
N ASP A 600 3.50 19.75 14.36
CA ASP A 600 3.64 20.88 15.28
C ASP A 600 2.73 20.76 16.51
N TRP A 601 2.83 19.66 17.26
CA TRP A 601 1.98 19.36 18.42
C TRP A 601 2.00 20.45 19.51
N TYR A 602 3.06 21.26 19.59
CA TYR A 602 3.13 22.39 20.50
C TYR A 602 2.01 23.43 20.25
N LEU A 603 1.42 23.47 19.05
CA LEU A 603 0.32 24.37 18.71
C LEU A 603 -0.96 24.10 19.52
N MET A 604 -1.09 22.88 20.08
CA MET A 604 -2.22 22.49 20.93
C MET A 604 -2.30 23.26 22.27
N GLN A 605 -1.32 24.10 22.59
CA GLN A 605 -1.38 25.03 23.72
C GLN A 605 -2.17 26.32 23.44
N TYR A 606 -2.58 26.56 22.19
CA TYR A 606 -3.30 27.76 21.76
C TYR A 606 -4.76 27.45 21.42
N ALA A 607 -5.66 28.35 21.84
CA ALA A 607 -7.10 28.13 21.77
C ALA A 607 -7.63 27.95 20.34
N GLU A 608 -7.06 28.65 19.35
CA GLU A 608 -7.55 28.59 17.98
C GLU A 608 -7.28 27.22 17.33
N HIS A 609 -6.13 26.62 17.59
CA HIS A 609 -5.77 25.28 17.11
C HIS A 609 -6.64 24.19 17.78
N VAL A 610 -6.86 24.31 19.09
CA VAL A 610 -7.82 23.47 19.83
C VAL A 610 -9.24 23.63 19.26
N GLY A 611 -9.62 24.86 18.90
CA GLY A 611 -10.91 25.18 18.31
C GLY A 611 -11.13 24.50 16.96
N VAL A 612 -10.13 24.49 16.07
CA VAL A 612 -10.19 23.75 14.79
C VAL A 612 -10.28 22.24 15.03
N LYS A 613 -9.44 21.70 15.92
CA LYS A 613 -9.48 20.26 16.29
C LYS A 613 -10.87 19.87 16.78
N LYS A 614 -11.47 20.69 17.64
CA LYS A 614 -12.81 20.46 18.17
C LYS A 614 -13.87 20.55 17.07
N LEU A 615 -13.76 21.52 16.16
CA LEU A 615 -14.67 21.64 15.01
C LEU A 615 -14.64 20.37 14.16
N VAL A 616 -13.46 19.84 13.83
CA VAL A 616 -13.34 18.59 13.05
C VAL A 616 -14.01 17.42 13.78
N GLY A 617 -13.80 17.30 15.09
CA GLY A 617 -14.48 16.31 15.92
C GLY A 617 -16.01 16.41 15.88
N ASP A 618 -16.55 17.63 16.03
CA ASP A 618 -17.99 17.88 15.96
C ASP A 618 -18.56 17.67 14.55
N LEU A 619 -17.82 18.05 13.50
CA LEU A 619 -18.19 17.80 12.10
C LEU A 619 -18.25 16.30 11.79
N ASN A 620 -17.28 15.51 12.25
CA ASN A 620 -17.29 14.06 12.10
C ASN A 620 -18.47 13.42 12.84
N ARG A 621 -18.78 13.87 14.05
CA ARG A 621 -19.96 13.41 14.79
C ARG A 621 -21.26 13.72 14.03
N ILE A 622 -21.44 14.97 13.59
CA ILE A 622 -22.60 15.39 12.80
C ILE A 622 -22.70 14.57 11.50
N TYR A 623 -21.58 14.36 10.79
CA TYR A 623 -21.55 13.56 9.56
C TYR A 623 -21.97 12.11 9.77
N ARG A 624 -21.71 11.53 10.94
CA ARG A 624 -22.13 10.15 11.28
C ARG A 624 -23.57 10.07 11.78
N GLU A 625 -24.03 11.06 12.53
CA GLU A 625 -25.37 11.09 13.12
C GLU A 625 -26.43 11.52 12.10
N GLU A 626 -26.07 12.43 11.20
CA GLU A 626 -27.00 13.06 10.27
C GLU A 626 -26.95 12.42 8.87
N LYS A 627 -27.84 11.44 8.67
CA LYS A 627 -28.06 10.67 7.43
C LYS A 627 -28.02 11.48 6.14
N ALA A 628 -28.57 12.70 6.16
CA ALA A 628 -28.62 13.59 5.00
C ALA A 628 -27.24 13.94 4.43
N LEU A 629 -26.20 13.90 5.26
CA LEU A 629 -24.85 14.24 4.84
C LEU A 629 -24.13 13.12 4.10
N HIS A 630 -24.61 11.87 4.16
CA HIS A 630 -23.87 10.73 3.60
C HIS A 630 -24.69 9.70 2.81
N GLN A 631 -25.98 9.52 3.10
CA GLN A 631 -26.80 8.46 2.46
C GLN A 631 -26.98 8.63 0.95
N ARG A 632 -26.99 9.88 0.48
CA ARG A 632 -27.25 10.26 -0.92
C ARG A 632 -26.10 11.04 -1.54
N ASP A 633 -24.86 10.81 -1.10
CA ASP A 633 -23.67 11.48 -1.68
C ASP A 633 -23.54 11.22 -3.19
N ALA A 634 -23.90 10.02 -3.64
CA ALA A 634 -23.85 9.59 -5.04
C ALA A 634 -25.20 9.71 -5.78
N ASP A 635 -26.19 10.42 -5.21
CA ASP A 635 -27.52 10.63 -5.80
C ASP A 635 -27.83 12.14 -5.86
N PRO A 636 -28.15 12.71 -7.05
CA PRO A 636 -28.48 14.13 -7.18
C PRO A 636 -29.68 14.58 -6.35
N THR A 637 -30.59 13.68 -5.97
CA THR A 637 -31.72 14.00 -5.08
C THR A 637 -31.29 14.24 -3.62
N GLY A 638 -30.03 13.95 -3.27
CA GLY A 638 -29.44 14.23 -1.96
C GLY A 638 -29.06 15.69 -1.72
N PHE A 639 -29.12 16.54 -2.75
CA PHE A 639 -28.69 17.93 -2.70
C PHE A 639 -29.67 18.86 -3.43
N GLN A 640 -29.90 20.05 -2.89
CA GLN A 640 -30.70 21.07 -3.54
C GLN A 640 -30.16 22.48 -3.26
N TRP A 641 -29.85 23.23 -4.30
CA TRP A 641 -29.53 24.66 -4.18
C TRP A 641 -30.75 25.47 -3.73
N LEU A 642 -30.54 26.36 -2.77
CA LEU A 642 -31.46 27.44 -2.43
C LEU A 642 -30.89 28.79 -2.91
N ILE A 643 -29.59 28.99 -2.69
CA ILE A 643 -28.83 30.16 -3.10
C ILE A 643 -27.47 29.66 -3.58
N GLY A 644 -27.24 29.74 -4.90
CA GLY A 644 -25.95 29.42 -5.52
C GLY A 644 -25.40 30.56 -6.38
N ASP A 645 -26.07 31.71 -6.37
CA ASP A 645 -25.87 32.85 -7.26
C ASP A 645 -25.71 34.20 -6.53
N ASP A 646 -25.76 34.23 -5.19
CA ASP A 646 -25.48 35.43 -4.38
C ASP A 646 -23.98 35.72 -4.27
N LYS A 647 -23.37 35.95 -5.44
CA LYS A 647 -21.95 36.27 -5.59
C LYS A 647 -21.58 37.57 -4.89
N ALA A 648 -22.47 38.57 -4.87
CA ALA A 648 -22.20 39.89 -4.30
C ALA A 648 -21.95 39.82 -2.79
N ASN A 649 -22.61 38.89 -2.09
CA ASN A 649 -22.33 38.62 -0.67
C ASN A 649 -21.41 37.42 -0.46
N SER A 650 -21.13 36.64 -1.52
CA SER A 650 -20.47 35.34 -1.47
C SER A 650 -21.12 34.40 -0.45
N VAL A 651 -22.46 34.36 -0.52
CA VAL A 651 -23.30 33.50 0.33
C VAL A 651 -23.79 32.32 -0.49
N PHE A 652 -23.72 31.13 0.11
CA PHE A 652 -24.26 29.90 -0.43
C PHE A 652 -25.27 29.33 0.54
N ALA A 653 -26.39 28.81 0.05
CA ALA A 653 -27.36 28.07 0.85
C ALA A 653 -27.89 26.86 0.08
N TYR A 654 -27.92 25.70 0.74
CA TYR A 654 -28.38 24.47 0.13
C TYR A 654 -28.99 23.52 1.17
N LEU A 655 -29.78 22.58 0.68
CA LEU A 655 -30.33 21.48 1.45
C LEU A 655 -29.54 20.20 1.15
N ARG A 656 -29.32 19.41 2.19
CA ARG A 656 -28.92 18.00 2.11
C ARG A 656 -30.09 17.13 2.52
N TRP A 657 -30.34 16.03 1.82
CA TRP A 657 -31.51 15.17 2.04
C TRP A 657 -31.13 13.73 2.39
N SER A 658 -31.78 13.18 3.42
CA SER A 658 -31.68 11.76 3.76
C SER A 658 -32.59 10.89 2.88
N ASN A 659 -32.44 9.56 2.97
CA ASN A 659 -33.38 8.64 2.33
C ASN A 659 -34.80 8.75 2.87
N ASP A 660 -34.92 9.15 4.13
CA ASP A 660 -36.19 9.32 4.85
C ASP A 660 -36.88 10.67 4.52
N GLY A 661 -36.27 11.49 3.65
CA GLY A 661 -36.80 12.81 3.29
C GLY A 661 -36.57 13.88 4.36
N GLU A 662 -35.59 13.68 5.24
CA GLU A 662 -35.24 14.67 6.28
C GLU A 662 -34.17 15.63 5.73
N PRO A 663 -34.44 16.95 5.71
CA PRO A 663 -33.47 17.93 5.23
C PRO A 663 -32.53 18.41 6.34
N LEU A 664 -31.32 18.79 5.94
CA LEU A 664 -30.48 19.74 6.66
C LEU A 664 -30.32 20.99 5.80
N LEU A 665 -30.45 22.16 6.42
CA LEU A 665 -30.10 23.42 5.79
C LEU A 665 -28.65 23.75 6.11
N VAL A 666 -27.88 24.10 5.08
CA VAL A 666 -26.51 24.59 5.21
C VAL A 666 -26.44 25.98 4.62
N VAL A 667 -25.87 26.93 5.35
CA VAL A 667 -25.67 28.31 4.90
C VAL A 667 -24.22 28.72 5.15
N ALA A 668 -23.52 29.15 4.11
CA ALA A 668 -22.14 29.57 4.18
C ALA A 668 -22.00 31.05 3.80
N ASN A 669 -21.42 31.85 4.68
CA ASN A 669 -20.96 33.21 4.40
C ASN A 669 -19.45 33.20 4.21
N MET A 670 -19.00 33.38 2.98
CA MET A 670 -17.57 33.33 2.63
C MET A 670 -16.91 34.71 2.64
N THR A 671 -17.45 35.68 3.39
CA THR A 671 -16.82 37.01 3.60
C THR A 671 -16.72 37.35 5.09
N PRO A 672 -15.77 38.21 5.51
CA PRO A 672 -15.65 38.65 6.91
C PRO A 672 -16.74 39.65 7.32
N VAL A 673 -17.71 39.94 6.44
CA VAL A 673 -18.82 40.86 6.72
C VAL A 673 -20.00 40.04 7.23
N PRO A 674 -20.43 40.19 8.50
CA PRO A 674 -21.62 39.53 9.02
C PRO A 674 -22.88 40.04 8.29
N ARG A 675 -23.89 39.18 8.16
CA ARG A 675 -25.17 39.52 7.52
C ARG A 675 -26.30 39.33 8.51
N GLU A 676 -26.87 40.43 9.00
CA GLU A 676 -27.99 40.40 9.93
C GLU A 676 -29.32 40.27 9.17
N GLY A 677 -30.25 39.49 9.71
CA GLY A 677 -31.59 39.33 9.15
C GLY A 677 -31.61 38.78 7.71
N TYR A 678 -30.60 38.00 7.33
CA TYR A 678 -30.49 37.39 6.01
C TYR A 678 -31.52 36.27 5.88
N ARG A 679 -32.40 36.36 4.88
CA ARG A 679 -33.53 35.45 4.74
C ARG A 679 -33.23 34.28 3.82
N VAL A 680 -33.52 33.05 4.28
CA VAL A 680 -33.29 31.81 3.53
C VAL A 680 -34.57 30.95 3.52
N GLY A 681 -34.98 30.48 2.35
CA GLY A 681 -36.16 29.63 2.20
C GLY A 681 -35.93 28.23 2.76
N VAL A 682 -36.96 27.65 3.40
CA VAL A 682 -36.91 26.29 3.94
C VAL A 682 -38.18 25.50 3.60
N PRO A 683 -38.06 24.18 3.37
CA PRO A 683 -39.18 23.36 2.90
C PRO A 683 -40.20 23.03 3.99
N LEU A 684 -39.82 23.16 5.26
CA LEU A 684 -40.64 22.78 6.41
C LEU A 684 -40.86 23.99 7.33
N HIS A 685 -42.11 24.13 7.78
CA HIS A 685 -42.48 25.07 8.83
C HIS A 685 -42.06 24.53 10.20
N GLY A 686 -41.97 25.42 11.19
CA GLY A 686 -41.65 25.10 12.58
C GLY A 686 -40.26 25.54 13.00
N ALA A 687 -39.77 24.97 14.10
CA ALA A 687 -38.47 25.28 14.66
C ALA A 687 -37.34 24.53 13.93
N TRP A 688 -36.22 25.21 13.72
CA TRP A 688 -34.98 24.68 13.16
C TRP A 688 -33.85 24.87 14.18
N THR A 689 -33.26 23.77 14.63
CA THR A 689 -32.15 23.77 15.58
C THR A 689 -30.84 24.01 14.85
N GLU A 690 -30.03 24.96 15.35
CA GLU A 690 -28.65 25.19 14.89
C GLU A 690 -27.76 24.06 15.40
N LEU A 691 -27.43 23.10 14.55
CA LEU A 691 -26.57 21.96 14.89
C LEU A 691 -25.09 22.37 14.99
N LEU A 692 -24.68 23.31 14.13
CA LEU A 692 -23.32 23.80 14.07
C LEU A 692 -23.29 25.25 13.61
N ASN A 693 -22.44 26.02 14.27
CA ASN A 693 -22.01 27.34 13.84
C ASN A 693 -20.48 27.37 13.91
N SER A 694 -19.81 27.41 12.75
CA SER A 694 -18.34 27.38 12.71
C SER A 694 -17.67 28.65 13.27
N ASP A 695 -18.45 29.68 13.61
CA ASP A 695 -18.00 30.90 14.30
C ASP A 695 -18.28 30.88 15.82
N ALA A 696 -18.80 29.78 16.37
CA ALA A 696 -19.02 29.67 17.81
C ALA A 696 -17.72 29.90 18.61
N GLU A 697 -17.85 30.49 19.81
CA GLU A 697 -16.72 30.76 20.72
C GLU A 697 -15.94 29.48 21.05
N THR A 698 -16.62 28.33 21.13
CA THR A 698 -15.98 27.03 21.39
C THR A 698 -14.98 26.60 20.30
N TYR A 699 -15.05 27.21 19.11
CA TYR A 699 -14.11 27.02 18.01
C TYR A 699 -13.19 28.23 17.81
N ALA A 700 -13.13 29.14 18.79
CA ALA A 700 -12.44 30.43 18.76
C ALA A 700 -12.94 31.37 17.64
N GLY A 701 -14.24 31.36 17.37
CA GLY A 701 -14.89 32.37 16.51
C GLY A 701 -15.43 33.58 17.29
N SER A 702 -16.10 34.49 16.59
CA SER A 702 -16.65 35.73 17.16
C SER A 702 -17.97 35.53 17.91
N ASN A 703 -18.54 34.32 17.84
CA ASN A 703 -19.78 33.91 18.50
C ASN A 703 -21.03 34.66 18.02
N ILE A 704 -20.99 35.21 16.80
CA ILE A 704 -22.20 35.70 16.13
C ILE A 704 -23.01 34.45 15.71
N GLY A 705 -24.33 34.49 15.85
CA GLY A 705 -25.19 33.35 15.53
C GLY A 705 -26.66 33.60 15.82
N ASN A 706 -27.43 32.51 15.94
CA ASN A 706 -28.89 32.56 15.95
C ASN A 706 -29.53 32.14 17.28
N GLY A 707 -28.74 31.97 18.34
CA GLY A 707 -29.25 31.59 19.66
C GLY A 707 -29.71 30.13 19.79
N GLY A 708 -29.24 29.25 18.90
CA GLY A 708 -29.43 27.80 18.97
C GLY A 708 -30.70 27.26 18.29
N GLU A 709 -31.72 28.09 18.09
CA GLU A 709 -32.96 27.69 17.41
C GLU A 709 -33.60 28.90 16.71
N VAL A 710 -34.13 28.70 15.50
CA VAL A 710 -34.85 29.71 14.72
C VAL A 710 -36.20 29.15 14.29
N ILE A 711 -37.23 29.98 14.28
CA ILE A 711 -38.59 29.58 13.90
C ILE A 711 -38.86 30.08 12.48
N SER A 712 -39.42 29.22 11.63
CA SER A 712 -39.81 29.60 10.28
C SER A 712 -40.98 30.59 10.25
N GLU A 713 -40.94 31.50 9.30
CA GLU A 713 -42.01 32.43 8.98
C GLU A 713 -42.74 31.98 7.71
N ASP A 714 -44.04 32.28 7.61
CA ASP A 714 -44.88 32.00 6.43
C ASP A 714 -44.63 33.02 5.30
N GLU A 715 -43.35 33.21 4.97
CA GLU A 715 -42.88 34.13 3.93
C GLU A 715 -42.11 33.37 2.83
N PRO A 716 -42.73 33.16 1.65
CA PRO A 716 -42.10 32.41 0.57
C PRO A 716 -40.89 33.11 -0.05
N VAL A 717 -39.77 32.38 -0.17
CA VAL A 717 -38.52 32.85 -0.80
C VAL A 717 -37.73 31.66 -1.34
N HIS A 718 -36.86 31.88 -2.34
CA HIS A 718 -36.00 30.84 -2.94
C HIS A 718 -36.77 29.57 -3.38
N GLY A 719 -38.04 29.73 -3.80
CA GLY A 719 -38.91 28.62 -4.22
C GLY A 719 -39.49 27.78 -3.09
N MET A 720 -39.36 28.21 -1.82
CA MET A 720 -39.87 27.52 -0.64
C MET A 720 -41.09 28.23 -0.06
N SER A 721 -41.97 27.50 0.64
CA SER A 721 -43.20 28.03 1.24
C SER A 721 -42.97 28.78 2.56
N ALA A 722 -41.88 28.47 3.26
CA ALA A 722 -41.47 29.11 4.50
C ALA A 722 -40.04 29.64 4.40
N SER A 723 -39.64 30.49 5.34
CA SER A 723 -38.27 31.01 5.41
C SER A 723 -37.78 31.21 6.84
N LEU A 724 -36.46 31.26 7.00
CA LEU A 724 -35.77 31.63 8.23
C LEU A 724 -35.10 32.98 8.04
N THR A 725 -35.17 33.82 9.07
CA THR A 725 -34.42 35.07 9.16
C THR A 725 -33.17 34.80 10.02
N LEU A 726 -31.99 34.77 9.40
CA LEU A 726 -30.74 34.32 10.00
C LEU A 726 -29.73 35.46 10.15
N ASN A 727 -28.98 35.43 11.24
CA ASN A 727 -27.72 36.17 11.36
C ASN A 727 -26.59 35.27 10.86
N LEU A 728 -26.01 35.63 9.71
CA LEU A 728 -24.88 34.91 9.13
C LEU A 728 -23.58 35.46 9.74
N PRO A 729 -22.81 34.63 10.47
CA PRO A 729 -21.54 35.07 11.04
C PRO A 729 -20.51 35.34 9.93
N PRO A 730 -19.44 36.09 10.23
CA PRO A 730 -18.37 36.36 9.28
C PRO A 730 -17.53 35.10 9.04
N LEU A 731 -17.25 34.76 7.78
CA LEU A 731 -16.43 33.61 7.38
C LEU A 731 -16.85 32.32 8.10
N ALA A 732 -18.10 31.92 7.90
CA ALA A 732 -18.70 30.84 8.68
C ALA A 732 -19.70 30.00 7.88
N VAL A 733 -19.87 28.76 8.33
CA VAL A 733 -20.90 27.84 7.89
C VAL A 733 -21.81 27.51 9.07
N LEU A 734 -23.11 27.58 8.82
CA LEU A 734 -24.18 27.18 9.72
C LEU A 734 -24.85 25.91 9.20
N ILE A 735 -25.20 24.99 10.10
CA ILE A 735 -25.99 23.79 9.79
C ILE A 735 -27.24 23.80 10.68
N PHE A 736 -28.41 23.69 10.06
CA PHE A 736 -29.69 23.62 10.75
C PHE A 736 -30.43 22.33 10.42
N LYS A 737 -31.18 21.82 11.41
CA LYS A 737 -32.06 20.66 11.28
C LYS A 737 -33.48 21.03 11.74
N PRO A 738 -34.53 20.63 11.02
CA PRO A 738 -35.90 20.82 11.49
C PRO A 738 -36.11 20.01 12.76
N LYS A 739 -36.73 20.62 13.77
CA LYS A 739 -37.13 19.95 15.00
C LYS A 739 -38.30 19.03 14.68
N LYS A 740 -38.20 17.76 15.07
CA LYS A 740 -39.35 16.85 15.02
C LYS A 740 -40.28 17.20 16.19
N ASP A 741 -41.57 17.32 15.89
CA ASP A 741 -42.64 17.51 16.88
C ASP A 741 -42.73 16.35 17.89
#